data_AF-A0A7K5F9M3-F1
#
_entry.id   AF-A0A7K5F9M3-F1
#
_cell.length_a   1.000
_cell.length_b   1.000
_cell.length_c   1.000
_cell.angle_alpha   90.00
_cell.angle_beta   90.00
_cell.angle_gamma   90.00
#
_symmetry.space_group_name_H-M   'P 1'
#
loop_
_entity.id
_entity.type
_entity.pdbx_description
1 polymer ?
#
loop_
_entity_poly.entity_id
_entity_poly.type
_entity_poly.pdbx_seq_one_letter_code
_entity_poly.pdbx_strand_id
1 'polypeptide(L)'
;LYPFGTKEGDQECVQRTVDFNSPLFKPEIGFPFGNSLQDALYFTDNGQIIFPPTDNYVPSNPNPPPQGFSGQEGLPMVAAFWDDADFSRGVGTTWYQEYSTLSSIQHPLVHDVEAKIKKYLKIPYVAKWTLKVTWEKAPAYPSQRDDTRTSTYQAVLTTDGNRSFTLLLYQDGGMQWDYTKLAADNVLIGFSSGDGYAHAQNNELTQKPAAVKYRPDQHSSAGTDVRGLWIYRLDSHSRVNYRLQCLAWLDAEPSPASWNTRLPPCPCSWPQAELDPRFRHSAGAKHSTPRARRGATGAGVRCVYRDGSLLEGWQERAWSLPIHPSTDGELEAFDWCCQRVGKPLFCARFAEKRPRVGCEGYMPPTPAGAFGDPHITTMDGLTYTFNGLGDFALLLASDAQTSFVLHGRTAQTGMAQATNFVAFAAQYISTTTTTDIRCDLQVEWTLGSRGDIQVLLNHETIQFSYSQDMGAEVYYSPGVLLVNGSSVMAVFDGAIAISISAASRILSVVCSLSDQYRNSTKGLLGVWDHDPADDFQMPNGTSIPVNSSEEEIYSYGLTWAVGAHSLFTQPLDLPVMNFTPVFLSQLRQEDESQYQLAASQCRGSKECIYDSLSTGDMAVGLATQSFTADFQQKKTVLNAFPPVITGDPSLTAFKAERVRRQYRAVGLGARFVPHLSPELNISESGTLTWEPHGTAPLTINLEAVGSNNLSALLQLHFTLCSCSRIQECDYSNTVTVGWSSLQLAACRCEGGYSGPFCQNPPDPCAQGCFPGVHCDSLAGCGPCPAGLTGDGHHCSGCGSACGSRSCPTGYCSNGGHCRLHPIACTPSCACPPAFTDQRCLVAGGDFRPLPSAGLPRRSIRLRVRTLRNATAEEVNGTVSAILGSLEVKAFQHNTNITQISPIFPRRTDGDGFTFAVVSEFTYDSRGTVIQFLNEELPGAITGIFNRHWGQPETGTRLLFQRLHRDNVTDLVKLTVAELRHYFPCDLYGYKGYQLHYVGTIGFVCISPCKKGYCQHGGQCQHLPEGPTCSCLPFSMFSPVGARCEQLTISFTAFLSILLVILALLCLSLAIVCLASHFC
;
A
#
# COMPACT_ATOMS: atom_id res chain seq x y z
N LEU A 1 -20.25 -21.31 19.76
CA LEU A 1 -20.26 -20.88 18.34
C LEU A 1 -21.33 -19.82 18.16
N TYR A 2 -21.17 -18.92 17.18
CA TYR A 2 -22.26 -18.05 16.73
C TYR A 2 -23.33 -18.89 16.02
N PRO A 3 -24.62 -18.50 16.06
CA PRO A 3 -25.64 -19.13 15.24
C PRO A 3 -25.25 -19.17 13.75
N PHE A 4 -25.60 -20.25 13.06
CA PHE A 4 -25.25 -20.48 11.66
C PHE A 4 -26.31 -21.29 10.92
N GLY A 5 -26.22 -21.28 9.59
CA GLY A 5 -27.12 -21.98 8.66
C GLY A 5 -28.15 -21.06 8.02
N THR A 6 -28.97 -21.61 7.12
CA THR A 6 -29.92 -20.83 6.29
C THR A 6 -30.90 -19.98 7.08
N LYS A 7 -31.31 -20.42 8.28
CA LYS A 7 -32.23 -19.67 9.15
C LYS A 7 -31.62 -18.39 9.71
N GLU A 8 -30.29 -18.34 9.81
CA GLU A 8 -29.53 -17.20 10.31
C GLU A 8 -29.02 -16.29 9.18
N GLY A 9 -29.34 -16.63 7.91
CA GLY A 9 -28.93 -15.86 6.72
C GLY A 9 -27.58 -16.27 6.14
N ASP A 10 -26.98 -17.37 6.60
CA ASP A 10 -25.74 -17.90 6.03
C ASP A 10 -25.99 -18.51 4.65
N GLN A 11 -25.02 -18.33 3.75
CA GLN A 11 -24.97 -18.98 2.45
C GLN A 11 -24.25 -20.33 2.56
N GLU A 12 -24.79 -21.33 1.87
CA GLU A 12 -24.16 -22.66 1.78
C GLU A 12 -22.99 -22.62 0.80
N CYS A 13 -21.84 -23.19 1.20
CA CYS A 13 -20.68 -23.40 0.35
C CYS A 13 -20.24 -24.85 0.49
N VAL A 14 -20.72 -25.75 -0.37
CA VAL A 14 -20.25 -27.13 -0.35
C VAL A 14 -20.25 -27.71 -1.76
N GLN A 15 -19.14 -28.31 -2.14
CA GLN A 15 -19.08 -29.20 -3.30
C GLN A 15 -18.93 -30.62 -2.77
N ARG A 16 -19.70 -31.57 -3.30
CA ARG A 16 -19.65 -32.98 -2.85
C ARG A 16 -18.45 -33.69 -3.48
N THR A 17 -17.28 -33.13 -3.21
CA THR A 17 -15.94 -33.53 -3.67
C THR A 17 -14.94 -33.29 -2.53
N VAL A 18 -13.69 -33.72 -2.72
CA VAL A 18 -12.56 -33.26 -1.91
C VAL A 18 -12.05 -31.91 -2.44
N ASP A 19 -11.35 -31.16 -1.59
CA ASP A 19 -10.53 -29.99 -1.93
C ASP A 19 -11.26 -28.85 -2.66
N PHE A 20 -12.46 -28.49 -2.21
CA PHE A 20 -13.20 -27.37 -2.81
C PHE A 20 -12.96 -26.03 -2.11
N ASN A 21 -13.02 -24.96 -2.90
CA ASN A 21 -12.84 -23.59 -2.45
C ASN A 21 -14.14 -22.78 -2.54
N SER A 22 -14.27 -21.80 -1.65
CA SER A 22 -15.30 -20.77 -1.73
C SER A 22 -15.04 -19.75 -2.85
N PRO A 23 -16.04 -18.95 -3.23
CA PRO A 23 -15.82 -17.76 -4.05
C PRO A 23 -14.86 -16.77 -3.38
N LEU A 24 -14.25 -15.88 -4.18
CA LEU A 24 -13.42 -14.80 -3.65
C LEU A 24 -14.26 -13.70 -3.01
N PHE A 25 -13.87 -13.29 -1.81
CA PHE A 25 -14.36 -12.12 -1.11
C PHE A 25 -13.42 -10.95 -1.37
N LYS A 26 -13.96 -9.78 -1.73
CA LYS A 26 -13.18 -8.58 -2.11
C LYS A 26 -13.63 -7.36 -1.30
N PRO A 27 -13.10 -7.17 -0.07
CA PRO A 27 -13.44 -6.01 0.75
C PRO A 27 -13.04 -4.72 0.04
N GLU A 28 -13.96 -3.76 -0.16
CA GLU A 28 -13.65 -2.49 -0.85
C GLU A 28 -12.50 -1.71 -0.18
N ILE A 29 -12.45 -1.75 1.15
CA ILE A 29 -11.38 -1.15 1.96
C ILE A 29 -10.08 -1.96 1.95
N GLY A 30 -10.06 -3.15 1.35
CA GLY A 30 -9.00 -4.15 1.50
C GLY A 30 -8.93 -4.75 2.90
N PHE A 31 -8.14 -5.80 3.07
CA PHE A 31 -7.93 -6.45 4.37
C PHE A 31 -6.47 -6.32 4.81
N PRO A 32 -6.17 -5.59 5.90
CA PRO A 32 -4.81 -5.51 6.42
C PRO A 32 -4.33 -6.89 6.86
N PHE A 33 -3.17 -7.36 6.38
CA PHE A 33 -2.58 -8.60 6.85
C PHE A 33 -1.05 -8.50 6.79
N GLY A 34 -0.38 -8.68 7.93
CA GLY A 34 1.06 -8.46 8.03
C GLY A 34 1.42 -7.02 7.67
N ASN A 35 2.29 -6.87 6.67
CA ASN A 35 2.79 -5.61 6.14
C ASN A 35 2.13 -5.21 4.82
N SER A 36 1.01 -5.81 4.45
CA SER A 36 0.33 -5.56 3.18
C SER A 36 -1.19 -5.37 3.35
N LEU A 37 -1.81 -4.72 2.36
CA LEU A 37 -3.26 -4.62 2.27
C LEU A 37 -3.71 -5.60 1.18
N GLN A 38 -4.43 -6.63 1.58
CA GLN A 38 -4.88 -7.70 0.70
C GLN A 38 -6.18 -7.31 -0.02
N ASP A 39 -6.26 -7.61 -1.31
CA ASP A 39 -7.39 -7.25 -2.17
C ASP A 39 -8.52 -8.29 -2.16
N ALA A 40 -8.17 -9.54 -1.92
CA ALA A 40 -9.11 -10.65 -1.94
C ALA A 40 -8.72 -11.72 -0.92
N LEU A 41 -9.67 -12.58 -0.59
CA LEU A 41 -9.47 -13.80 0.19
C LEU A 41 -10.54 -14.83 -0.15
N TYR A 42 -10.27 -16.10 0.15
CA TYR A 42 -11.23 -17.20 0.09
C TYR A 42 -10.93 -18.18 1.20
N PHE A 43 -11.89 -19.05 1.52
CA PHE A 43 -11.70 -20.19 2.41
C PHE A 43 -11.83 -21.53 1.70
N THR A 44 -11.19 -22.56 2.26
CA THR A 44 -11.18 -23.94 1.76
C THR A 44 -12.01 -24.84 2.68
N ASP A 45 -12.45 -25.98 2.17
CA ASP A 45 -13.09 -27.05 2.94
C ASP A 45 -12.19 -27.63 4.04
N ASN A 46 -10.88 -27.64 3.81
CA ASN A 46 -9.83 -28.08 4.75
C ASN A 46 -9.55 -27.11 5.90
N GLY A 47 -10.40 -26.09 6.15
CA GLY A 47 -10.25 -25.20 7.31
C GLY A 47 -9.20 -24.09 7.16
N GLN A 48 -8.87 -23.69 5.93
CA GLN A 48 -7.96 -22.57 5.65
C GLN A 48 -8.72 -21.34 5.14
N ILE A 49 -8.12 -20.17 5.33
CA ILE A 49 -8.53 -18.90 4.71
C ILE A 49 -7.28 -18.29 4.10
N ILE A 50 -7.24 -18.16 2.77
CA ILE A 50 -6.06 -17.82 1.98
C ILE A 50 -6.28 -16.47 1.31
N PHE A 51 -5.22 -15.65 1.25
CA PHE A 51 -5.19 -14.36 0.57
C PHE A 51 -4.36 -14.49 -0.71
N PRO A 52 -5.00 -14.62 -1.88
CA PRO A 52 -4.28 -14.89 -3.10
C PRO A 52 -3.64 -13.62 -3.67
N PRO A 53 -2.48 -13.75 -4.35
CA PRO A 53 -1.82 -12.63 -5.03
C PRO A 53 -2.59 -12.16 -6.28
N THR A 54 -3.45 -13.01 -6.84
CA THR A 54 -4.27 -12.75 -8.03
C THR A 54 -5.60 -13.49 -7.92
N ASP A 55 -6.64 -13.00 -8.59
CA ASP A 55 -8.01 -13.57 -8.51
C ASP A 55 -8.15 -15.02 -9.02
N ASN A 56 -7.15 -15.57 -9.70
CA ASN A 56 -7.22 -16.92 -10.30
C ASN A 56 -6.26 -17.91 -9.64
N TYR A 57 -5.41 -17.44 -8.73
CA TYR A 57 -4.54 -18.32 -7.97
C TYR A 57 -5.24 -18.76 -6.69
N VAL A 58 -6.10 -19.76 -6.82
CA VAL A 58 -6.97 -20.28 -5.76
C VAL A 58 -6.64 -21.76 -5.48
N PRO A 59 -5.41 -22.09 -5.00
CA PRO A 59 -5.05 -23.47 -4.71
C PRO A 59 -5.81 -24.04 -3.51
N SER A 60 -6.18 -25.32 -3.59
CA SER A 60 -6.66 -26.09 -2.45
C SER A 60 -5.48 -26.81 -1.83
N ASN A 61 -5.22 -26.63 -0.53
CA ASN A 61 -4.07 -27.25 0.13
C ASN A 61 -4.53 -28.22 1.23
N PRO A 62 -4.73 -29.51 0.96
CA PRO A 62 -5.21 -30.46 1.97
C PRO A 62 -4.22 -30.67 3.11
N ASN A 63 -2.92 -30.60 2.82
CA ASN A 63 -1.89 -31.05 3.75
C ASN A 63 -1.14 -29.90 4.44
N PRO A 64 -1.25 -29.74 5.77
CA PRO A 64 -0.47 -28.76 6.52
C PRO A 64 1.03 -29.10 6.58
N PRO A 65 1.92 -28.09 6.64
CA PRO A 65 3.35 -28.31 6.79
C PRO A 65 3.64 -28.98 8.15
N PRO A 66 4.46 -30.05 8.22
CA PRO A 66 4.68 -30.82 9.45
C PRO A 66 5.30 -30.02 10.62
N GLN A 67 5.98 -28.92 10.31
CA GLN A 67 6.63 -28.04 11.30
C GLN A 67 5.79 -26.80 11.64
N GLY A 68 4.56 -26.71 11.12
CA GLY A 68 3.71 -25.52 11.20
C GLY A 68 4.20 -24.38 10.33
N PHE A 69 3.71 -23.16 10.62
CA PHE A 69 4.13 -21.95 9.94
C PHE A 69 5.58 -21.56 10.28
N SER A 70 6.35 -21.29 9.23
CA SER A 70 7.72 -20.79 9.23
C SER A 70 7.80 -19.26 9.12
N GLY A 71 6.71 -18.61 8.68
CA GLY A 71 6.67 -17.18 8.35
C GLY A 71 7.20 -16.83 6.96
N GLN A 72 7.64 -17.83 6.18
CA GLN A 72 8.08 -17.66 4.79
C GLN A 72 7.13 -18.37 3.81
N GLU A 73 5.89 -18.62 4.22
CA GLU A 73 4.88 -19.21 3.35
C GLU A 73 4.65 -18.32 2.11
N GLY A 74 4.57 -18.95 0.93
CA GLY A 74 4.35 -18.24 -0.34
C GLY A 74 2.96 -17.61 -0.48
N LEU A 75 2.04 -17.92 0.44
CA LEU A 75 0.68 -17.38 0.50
C LEU A 75 0.35 -16.94 1.93
N PRO A 76 -0.12 -15.70 2.14
CA PRO A 76 -0.71 -15.31 3.42
C PRO A 76 -1.99 -16.12 3.68
N MET A 77 -2.13 -16.68 4.88
CA MET A 77 -3.28 -17.49 5.25
C MET A 77 -3.54 -17.54 6.75
N VAL A 78 -4.79 -17.87 7.11
CA VAL A 78 -5.23 -18.25 8.45
C VAL A 78 -5.64 -19.72 8.41
N ALA A 79 -5.07 -20.53 9.29
CA ALA A 79 -5.47 -21.91 9.51
C ALA A 79 -6.45 -21.95 10.69
N ALA A 80 -7.74 -22.07 10.38
CA ALA A 80 -8.77 -22.18 11.40
C ALA A 80 -8.70 -23.54 12.09
N PHE A 81 -8.64 -24.62 11.31
CA PHE A 81 -8.37 -25.98 11.77
C PHE A 81 -7.88 -26.78 10.55
N TRP A 82 -6.65 -26.49 10.11
CA TRP A 82 -6.14 -26.95 8.83
C TRP A 82 -5.67 -28.40 8.90
N ASP A 83 -6.42 -29.29 8.27
CA ASP A 83 -6.12 -30.70 8.02
C ASP A 83 -7.09 -31.25 6.95
N ASP A 84 -6.81 -32.44 6.39
CA ASP A 84 -7.54 -33.00 5.24
C ASP A 84 -8.97 -33.41 5.60
N ALA A 85 -9.96 -32.69 5.09
CA ALA A 85 -11.39 -32.88 5.30
C ALA A 85 -12.09 -33.34 4.01
N ASP A 86 -13.08 -34.25 4.14
CA ASP A 86 -13.66 -34.91 2.96
C ASP A 86 -15.19 -34.83 2.90
N PHE A 87 -15.73 -33.82 2.22
CA PHE A 87 -17.18 -33.66 2.07
C PHE A 87 -17.79 -34.50 0.93
N SER A 88 -17.00 -35.36 0.27
CA SER A 88 -17.41 -36.08 -0.95
C SER A 88 -18.55 -37.08 -0.73
N ARG A 89 -18.73 -37.58 0.50
CA ARG A 89 -19.77 -38.57 0.84
C ARG A 89 -21.09 -37.98 1.33
N GLY A 90 -21.24 -36.65 1.29
CA GLY A 90 -22.49 -35.98 1.68
C GLY A 90 -22.64 -35.76 3.19
N VAL A 91 -21.56 -35.90 3.95
CA VAL A 91 -21.50 -35.59 5.39
C VAL A 91 -20.93 -34.18 5.57
N GLY A 92 -21.56 -33.40 6.46
CA GLY A 92 -21.15 -32.02 6.76
C GLY A 92 -21.50 -31.01 5.67
N THR A 93 -21.36 -29.73 6.01
CA THR A 93 -21.55 -28.57 5.13
C THR A 93 -20.67 -27.43 5.60
N THR A 94 -20.22 -26.53 4.71
CA THR A 94 -19.64 -25.24 5.13
C THR A 94 -20.59 -24.09 4.85
N TRP A 95 -20.60 -23.11 5.74
CA TRP A 95 -21.49 -21.95 5.73
C TRP A 95 -20.68 -20.66 5.81
N TYR A 96 -21.11 -19.60 5.15
CA TYR A 96 -20.49 -18.29 5.31
C TYR A 96 -21.50 -17.14 5.30
N GLN A 97 -21.12 -16.02 5.90
CA GLN A 97 -21.85 -14.76 5.81
C GLN A 97 -20.89 -13.58 5.87
N GLU A 98 -21.00 -12.66 4.91
CA GLU A 98 -20.24 -11.42 4.83
C GLU A 98 -21.08 -10.25 5.34
N TYR A 99 -20.47 -9.39 6.16
CA TYR A 99 -21.09 -8.21 6.73
C TYR A 99 -20.26 -6.97 6.35
N SER A 100 -20.83 -6.10 5.51
CA SER A 100 -20.27 -4.79 5.19
C SER A 100 -20.89 -3.72 6.09
N THR A 101 -20.07 -3.08 6.92
CA THR A 101 -20.50 -2.12 7.96
C THR A 101 -19.86 -0.73 7.78
N LEU A 102 -19.54 -0.37 6.54
CA LEU A 102 -19.05 0.96 6.18
C LEU A 102 -20.05 2.05 6.58
N SER A 103 -21.33 1.85 6.27
CA SER A 103 -22.41 2.84 6.39
C SER A 103 -23.68 2.33 7.11
N SER A 104 -23.71 1.07 7.58
CA SER A 104 -24.92 0.40 8.08
C SER A 104 -24.96 0.18 9.60
N ILE A 105 -26.18 -0.03 10.13
CA ILE A 105 -26.44 -0.41 11.53
C ILE A 105 -25.80 -1.78 11.79
N GLN A 106 -24.96 -1.86 12.82
CA GLN A 106 -24.16 -3.04 13.10
C GLN A 106 -25.03 -4.23 13.50
N HIS A 107 -24.86 -5.34 12.78
CA HIS A 107 -25.48 -6.63 13.06
C HIS A 107 -25.08 -7.13 14.47
N PRO A 108 -25.97 -7.79 15.25
CA PRO A 108 -25.66 -8.23 16.62
C PRO A 108 -24.39 -9.08 16.74
N LEU A 109 -24.11 -9.91 15.73
CA LEU A 109 -22.87 -10.70 15.67
C LEU A 109 -21.63 -9.81 15.61
N VAL A 110 -21.66 -8.76 14.77
CA VAL A 110 -20.53 -7.83 14.63
C VAL A 110 -20.28 -7.10 15.95
N HIS A 111 -21.35 -6.69 16.64
CA HIS A 111 -21.24 -6.07 17.95
C HIS A 111 -20.61 -7.00 19.01
N ASP A 112 -20.98 -8.29 19.02
CA ASP A 112 -20.37 -9.27 19.94
C ASP A 112 -18.89 -9.52 19.59
N VAL A 113 -18.52 -9.54 18.32
CA VAL A 113 -17.11 -9.61 17.87
C VAL A 113 -16.30 -8.43 18.39
N GLU A 114 -16.81 -7.20 18.22
CA GLU A 114 -16.19 -5.98 18.75
C GLU A 114 -16.06 -6.03 20.28
N ALA A 115 -17.11 -6.46 20.96
CA ALA A 115 -17.13 -6.61 22.41
C ALA A 115 -16.07 -7.61 22.90
N LYS A 116 -15.88 -8.75 22.21
CA LYS A 116 -14.83 -9.74 22.52
C LYS A 116 -13.43 -9.17 22.30
N ILE A 117 -13.17 -8.49 21.19
CA ILE A 117 -11.88 -7.86 20.92
C ILE A 117 -11.55 -6.84 22.00
N LYS A 118 -12.52 -5.99 22.37
CA LYS A 118 -12.38 -5.02 23.46
C LYS A 118 -12.16 -5.70 24.81
N LYS A 119 -12.91 -6.77 25.13
CA LYS A 119 -12.81 -7.51 26.39
C LYS A 119 -11.44 -8.17 26.55
N TYR A 120 -10.99 -8.92 25.56
CA TYR A 120 -9.82 -9.80 25.67
C TYR A 120 -8.51 -9.14 25.24
N LEU A 121 -8.52 -8.33 24.18
CA LEU A 121 -7.32 -7.66 23.69
C LEU A 121 -7.14 -6.24 24.27
N LYS A 122 -8.15 -5.70 24.96
CA LYS A 122 -8.16 -4.32 25.49
C LYS A 122 -7.99 -3.25 24.42
N ILE A 123 -8.41 -3.55 23.19
CA ILE A 123 -8.32 -2.65 22.05
C ILE A 123 -9.72 -2.09 21.74
N PRO A 124 -9.93 -0.77 21.71
CA PRO A 124 -11.16 -0.20 21.16
C PRO A 124 -11.19 -0.47 19.65
N TYR A 125 -12.30 -1.02 19.18
CA TYR A 125 -12.41 -1.57 17.84
C TYR A 125 -13.85 -1.44 17.32
N VAL A 126 -13.99 -1.00 16.08
CA VAL A 126 -15.27 -0.82 15.39
C VAL A 126 -15.12 -1.39 13.99
N ALA A 127 -15.75 -2.53 13.72
CA ALA A 127 -15.60 -3.24 12.47
C ALA A 127 -16.26 -2.47 11.31
N LYS A 128 -15.57 -2.43 10.18
CA LYS A 128 -16.06 -1.91 8.89
C LYS A 128 -16.32 -3.02 7.88
N TRP A 129 -15.74 -4.20 8.10
CA TRP A 129 -15.97 -5.40 7.32
C TRP A 129 -15.76 -6.64 8.21
N THR A 130 -16.62 -7.65 8.08
CA THR A 130 -16.52 -8.92 8.82
C THR A 130 -16.99 -10.09 7.96
N LEU A 131 -16.26 -11.22 8.00
CA LEU A 131 -16.65 -12.49 7.39
C LEU A 131 -16.72 -13.58 8.46
N LYS A 132 -17.85 -14.28 8.54
CA LYS A 132 -18.03 -15.48 9.38
C LYS A 132 -18.03 -16.71 8.47
N VAL A 133 -17.23 -17.71 8.81
CA VAL A 133 -17.18 -19.02 8.15
C VAL A 133 -17.41 -20.11 9.19
N THR A 134 -18.22 -21.12 8.85
CA THR A 134 -18.51 -22.29 9.69
C THR A 134 -18.26 -23.57 8.90
N TRP A 135 -17.46 -24.47 9.46
CA TRP A 135 -17.34 -25.85 8.98
C TRP A 135 -18.21 -26.71 9.89
N GLU A 136 -19.41 -27.09 9.44
CA GLU A 136 -20.36 -27.89 10.20
C GLU A 136 -20.15 -29.37 9.93
N LYS A 137 -19.90 -30.14 10.99
CA LYS A 137 -19.74 -31.60 10.93
C LYS A 137 -18.77 -32.01 9.82
N ALA A 138 -17.66 -31.30 9.67
CA ALA A 138 -16.61 -31.63 8.73
C ALA A 138 -16.07 -33.05 9.07
N PRO A 139 -16.11 -34.01 8.16
CA PRO A 139 -15.48 -35.32 8.33
C PRO A 139 -13.99 -35.25 7.99
N ALA A 140 -13.17 -36.11 8.60
CA ALA A 140 -11.76 -36.26 8.24
C ALA A 140 -11.61 -37.14 6.99
N TYR A 141 -10.59 -36.91 6.18
CA TYR A 141 -10.28 -37.79 5.06
C TYR A 141 -9.77 -39.17 5.52
N PRO A 142 -10.21 -40.28 4.90
CA PRO A 142 -11.30 -40.38 3.93
C PRO A 142 -12.66 -40.47 4.63
N SER A 143 -13.67 -39.81 4.06
CA SER A 143 -15.04 -39.83 4.61
C SER A 143 -15.80 -41.10 4.26
N GLN A 144 -16.67 -41.52 5.17
CA GLN A 144 -17.66 -42.59 5.03
C GLN A 144 -19.09 -42.02 5.15
N ARG A 145 -20.07 -42.69 4.52
CA ARG A 145 -21.47 -42.23 4.52
C ARG A 145 -22.10 -42.16 5.92
N ASP A 146 -21.55 -42.87 6.88
CA ASP A 146 -22.00 -42.99 8.27
C ASP A 146 -21.01 -42.36 9.27
N ASP A 147 -20.17 -41.41 8.84
CA ASP A 147 -19.24 -40.71 9.73
C ASP A 147 -19.98 -40.02 10.89
N THR A 148 -19.84 -40.60 12.08
CA THR A 148 -20.38 -40.01 13.32
C THR A 148 -19.36 -39.17 14.08
N ARG A 149 -18.07 -39.24 13.70
CA ARG A 149 -16.94 -38.58 14.39
C ARG A 149 -16.45 -37.37 13.61
N THR A 150 -17.30 -36.36 13.51
CA THR A 150 -17.05 -35.12 12.75
C THR A 150 -16.58 -33.96 13.65
N SER A 151 -16.03 -32.91 13.06
CA SER A 151 -15.62 -31.70 13.76
C SER A 151 -16.45 -30.49 13.31
N THR A 152 -16.84 -29.63 14.26
CA THR A 152 -17.56 -28.38 13.96
C THR A 152 -16.86 -27.17 14.57
N TYR A 153 -16.52 -26.20 13.73
CA TYR A 153 -15.76 -25.01 14.12
C TYR A 153 -16.07 -23.80 13.22
N GLN A 154 -15.66 -22.62 13.66
CA GLN A 154 -15.89 -21.33 13.00
C GLN A 154 -14.63 -20.48 12.97
N ALA A 155 -14.52 -19.65 11.93
CA ALA A 155 -13.58 -18.54 11.87
C ALA A 155 -14.34 -17.24 11.59
N VAL A 156 -13.96 -16.16 12.26
CA VAL A 156 -14.48 -14.81 11.99
C VAL A 156 -13.32 -13.88 11.71
N LEU A 157 -13.21 -13.39 10.47
CA LEU A 157 -12.26 -12.35 10.08
C LEU A 157 -12.94 -10.99 10.18
N THR A 158 -12.25 -9.98 10.70
CA THR A 158 -12.82 -8.65 10.87
C THR A 158 -11.75 -7.57 10.74
N THR A 159 -12.09 -6.43 10.12
CA THR A 159 -11.21 -5.25 10.01
C THR A 159 -11.96 -3.94 10.20
N ASP A 160 -11.31 -2.97 10.86
CA ASP A 160 -11.76 -1.57 10.91
C ASP A 160 -11.17 -0.72 9.76
N GLY A 161 -10.43 -1.38 8.86
CA GLY A 161 -9.66 -0.79 7.76
C GLY A 161 -8.18 -0.57 8.09
N ASN A 162 -7.83 -0.27 9.33
CA ASN A 162 -6.44 -0.02 9.75
C ASN A 162 -5.82 -1.19 10.52
N ARG A 163 -6.66 -1.99 11.20
CA ARG A 163 -6.33 -3.15 12.02
C ARG A 163 -7.21 -4.33 11.62
N SER A 164 -6.73 -5.54 11.86
CA SER A 164 -7.44 -6.74 11.49
C SER A 164 -7.26 -7.86 12.52
N PHE A 165 -8.31 -8.67 12.66
CA PHE A 165 -8.35 -9.75 13.63
C PHE A 165 -9.01 -10.99 13.02
N THR A 166 -8.65 -12.15 13.57
CA THR A 166 -9.40 -13.39 13.37
C THR A 166 -9.77 -14.00 14.72
N LEU A 167 -11.00 -14.50 14.82
CA LEU A 167 -11.49 -15.28 15.95
C LEU A 167 -11.72 -16.71 15.47
N LEU A 168 -11.07 -17.67 16.12
CA LEU A 168 -11.28 -19.10 15.88
C LEU A 168 -12.12 -19.67 17.02
N LEU A 169 -13.28 -20.24 16.69
CA LEU A 169 -14.23 -20.77 17.66
C LEU A 169 -14.50 -22.25 17.38
N TYR A 170 -14.55 -23.06 18.43
CA TYR A 170 -14.72 -24.51 18.32
C TYR A 170 -15.92 -24.97 19.14
N GLN A 171 -16.70 -25.91 18.61
CA GLN A 171 -17.88 -26.41 19.31
C GLN A 171 -17.45 -27.27 20.51
N ASP A 172 -17.92 -26.94 21.72
CA ASP A 172 -17.65 -27.73 22.93
C ASP A 172 -18.19 -29.16 22.77
N GLY A 173 -17.29 -30.14 22.85
CA GLY A 173 -17.58 -31.55 22.59
C GLY A 173 -17.84 -31.88 21.12
N GLY A 174 -17.73 -30.90 20.21
CA GLY A 174 -18.00 -31.04 18.79
C GLY A 174 -16.76 -31.28 17.92
N MET A 175 -15.55 -31.31 18.49
CA MET A 175 -14.31 -31.66 17.78
C MET A 175 -14.01 -33.16 17.97
N GLN A 176 -14.61 -34.02 17.14
CA GLN A 176 -14.65 -35.47 17.42
C GLN A 176 -13.80 -36.34 16.49
N TRP A 177 -13.00 -35.75 15.60
CA TRP A 177 -12.12 -36.51 14.71
C TRP A 177 -11.30 -37.55 15.48
N ASP A 178 -11.23 -38.75 14.90
CA ASP A 178 -10.47 -39.88 15.45
C ASP A 178 -9.02 -39.80 15.00
N TYR A 179 -8.23 -38.97 15.70
CA TYR A 179 -6.82 -38.74 15.41
C TYR A 179 -5.95 -40.02 15.41
N THR A 180 -6.44 -41.14 15.96
CA THR A 180 -5.70 -42.42 15.96
C THR A 180 -5.79 -43.17 14.63
N LYS A 181 -6.74 -42.79 13.78
CA LYS A 181 -6.99 -43.41 12.47
C LYS A 181 -6.49 -42.56 11.29
N LEU A 182 -6.10 -41.31 11.56
CA LEU A 182 -5.58 -40.41 10.53
C LEU A 182 -4.21 -40.90 10.05
N ALA A 183 -3.97 -40.78 8.74
CA ALA A 183 -2.70 -41.18 8.14
C ALA A 183 -1.55 -40.25 8.55
N ALA A 184 -1.84 -38.98 8.82
CA ALA A 184 -0.96 -38.00 9.42
C ALA A 184 -1.72 -37.22 10.50
N ASP A 185 -1.04 -36.82 11.57
CA ASP A 185 -1.66 -36.11 12.70
C ASP A 185 -1.30 -34.61 12.70
N ASN A 186 -1.13 -33.96 11.54
CA ASN A 186 -0.46 -32.66 11.43
C ASN A 186 -1.39 -31.43 11.49
N VAL A 187 -2.55 -31.53 12.14
CA VAL A 187 -3.49 -30.39 12.21
C VAL A 187 -2.80 -29.09 12.65
N LEU A 188 -3.05 -28.03 11.87
CA LEU A 188 -2.44 -26.72 12.06
C LEU A 188 -3.50 -25.67 12.41
N ILE A 189 -3.24 -24.92 13.48
CA ILE A 189 -4.06 -23.78 13.91
C ILE A 189 -3.14 -22.56 14.02
N GLY A 190 -3.54 -21.43 13.47
CA GLY A 190 -2.77 -20.19 13.53
C GLY A 190 -2.89 -19.35 12.28
N PHE A 191 -1.87 -18.55 11.98
CA PHE A 191 -1.81 -17.76 10.75
C PHE A 191 -0.36 -17.50 10.32
N SER A 192 -0.18 -17.15 9.05
CA SER A 192 1.06 -16.59 8.51
C SER A 192 0.74 -15.55 7.45
N SER A 193 1.42 -14.41 7.51
CA SER A 193 1.31 -13.37 6.47
C SER A 193 2.36 -13.51 5.36
N GLY A 194 3.32 -14.44 5.47
CA GLY A 194 4.44 -14.57 4.53
C GLY A 194 5.54 -13.49 4.66
N ASP A 195 5.36 -12.50 5.54
CA ASP A 195 6.28 -11.36 5.72
C ASP A 195 7.43 -11.62 6.73
N GLY A 196 7.74 -12.90 7.02
CA GLY A 196 8.77 -13.33 7.98
C GLY A 196 8.20 -13.85 9.31
N TYR A 197 9.09 -14.46 10.12
CA TYR A 197 8.72 -15.19 11.35
C TYR A 197 7.96 -14.36 12.38
N ALA A 198 8.21 -13.04 12.45
CA ALA A 198 7.51 -12.14 13.38
C ALA A 198 6.02 -11.94 13.04
N HIS A 199 5.58 -12.38 11.86
CA HIS A 199 4.22 -12.22 11.34
C HIS A 199 3.59 -13.56 10.96
N ALA A 200 4.04 -14.63 11.63
CA ALA A 200 3.40 -15.93 11.66
C ALA A 200 3.27 -16.41 13.11
N GLN A 201 2.14 -17.04 13.41
CA GLN A 201 1.86 -17.55 14.74
C GLN A 201 1.27 -18.94 14.66
N ASN A 202 2.01 -19.91 15.16
CA ASN A 202 1.50 -21.26 15.43
C ASN A 202 0.78 -21.26 16.78
N ASN A 203 -0.37 -21.92 16.85
CA ASN A 203 -1.05 -22.15 18.12
C ASN A 203 -0.18 -23.00 19.05
N GLU A 204 -0.28 -22.76 20.36
CA GLU A 204 0.45 -23.53 21.38
C GLU A 204 0.08 -25.02 21.40
N LEU A 205 -1.11 -25.36 20.89
CA LEU A 205 -1.58 -26.73 20.73
C LEU A 205 -0.85 -27.45 19.60
N THR A 206 -0.35 -26.77 18.56
CA THR A 206 0.27 -27.38 17.38
C THR A 206 1.48 -28.26 17.73
N GLN A 207 2.22 -27.92 18.80
CA GLN A 207 3.38 -28.72 19.27
C GLN A 207 3.00 -29.81 20.29
N LYS A 208 1.72 -29.96 20.62
CA LYS A 208 1.23 -30.96 21.58
C LYS A 208 0.91 -32.30 20.87
N PRO A 209 0.83 -33.42 21.61
CA PRO A 209 0.40 -34.70 21.05
C PRO A 209 -0.98 -34.63 20.38
N ALA A 210 -1.26 -35.52 19.43
CA ALA A 210 -2.52 -35.61 18.69
C ALA A 210 -3.79 -35.52 19.58
N ALA A 211 -3.77 -36.20 20.72
CA ALA A 211 -4.87 -36.18 21.69
C ALA A 211 -5.27 -34.79 22.20
N VAL A 212 -4.33 -33.83 22.14
CA VAL A 212 -4.50 -32.44 22.61
C VAL A 212 -4.80 -31.52 21.43
N LYS A 213 -4.01 -31.59 20.35
CA LYS A 213 -4.16 -30.67 19.20
C LYS A 213 -5.47 -30.84 18.42
N TYR A 214 -6.05 -32.03 18.40
CA TYR A 214 -7.37 -32.29 17.79
C TYR A 214 -8.56 -31.99 18.73
N ARG A 215 -8.31 -31.46 19.93
CA ARG A 215 -9.35 -31.09 20.91
C ARG A 215 -9.23 -29.63 21.34
N PRO A 216 -9.14 -28.67 20.39
CA PRO A 216 -9.01 -27.26 20.75
C PRO A 216 -10.18 -26.82 21.62
N ASP A 217 -11.40 -27.28 21.38
CA ASP A 217 -12.60 -27.01 22.20
C ASP A 217 -12.43 -27.26 23.72
N GLN A 218 -11.49 -28.11 24.14
CA GLN A 218 -11.23 -28.41 25.55
C GLN A 218 -10.17 -27.52 26.20
N HIS A 219 -9.54 -26.62 25.43
CA HIS A 219 -8.48 -25.72 25.88
C HIS A 219 -8.92 -24.25 25.79
N SER A 220 -8.33 -23.40 26.63
CA SER A 220 -8.53 -21.95 26.61
C SER A 220 -7.22 -21.26 26.23
N SER A 221 -7.29 -20.22 25.42
CA SER A 221 -6.11 -19.40 25.13
C SER A 221 -5.67 -18.62 26.36
N ALA A 222 -4.38 -18.28 26.45
CA ALA A 222 -3.89 -17.34 27.46
C ALA A 222 -4.68 -16.01 27.38
N GLY A 223 -5.36 -15.63 28.47
CA GLY A 223 -6.11 -14.38 28.57
C GLY A 223 -7.60 -14.43 28.19
N THR A 224 -8.14 -15.58 27.74
CA THR A 224 -9.59 -15.79 27.59
C THR A 224 -10.15 -16.63 28.73
N ASP A 225 -11.37 -16.33 29.15
CA ASP A 225 -12.15 -17.11 30.14
C ASP A 225 -13.06 -18.15 29.47
N VAL A 226 -12.92 -18.34 28.15
CA VAL A 226 -13.78 -19.20 27.31
C VAL A 226 -12.93 -20.29 26.69
N ARG A 227 -13.29 -21.55 26.92
CA ARG A 227 -12.70 -22.70 26.22
C ARG A 227 -13.16 -22.69 24.77
N GLY A 228 -12.29 -23.11 23.85
CA GLY A 228 -12.65 -23.17 22.45
C GLY A 228 -12.62 -21.82 21.73
N LEU A 229 -11.94 -20.79 22.26
CA LEU A 229 -11.82 -19.47 21.63
C LEU A 229 -10.36 -18.99 21.54
N TRP A 230 -9.91 -18.63 20.33
CA TRP A 230 -8.63 -17.97 20.06
C TRP A 230 -8.85 -16.70 19.28
N ILE A 231 -8.14 -15.64 19.64
CA ILE A 231 -8.22 -14.35 18.97
C ILE A 231 -6.82 -13.93 18.59
N TYR A 232 -6.59 -13.69 17.30
CA TYR A 232 -5.32 -13.25 16.76
C TYR A 232 -5.47 -11.86 16.12
N ARG A 233 -4.46 -11.01 16.34
CA ARG A 233 -4.26 -9.78 15.56
C ARG A 233 -3.44 -10.13 14.32
N LEU A 234 -3.92 -9.73 13.15
CA LEU A 234 -3.33 -10.11 11.87
C LEU A 234 -2.48 -8.99 11.26
N ASP A 235 -2.74 -7.72 11.57
CA ASP A 235 -1.90 -6.60 11.13
C ASP A 235 -0.61 -6.48 11.94
N SER A 236 0.49 -6.07 11.30
CA SER A 236 1.76 -5.81 12.00
C SER A 236 1.73 -4.51 12.79
N HIS A 237 1.19 -3.45 12.20
CA HIS A 237 1.09 -2.11 12.76
C HIS A 237 -0.13 -1.39 12.18
N SER A 238 -0.70 -0.47 12.96
CA SER A 238 -1.80 0.38 12.48
C SER A 238 -1.31 1.25 11.33
N ARG A 239 -1.91 1.11 10.15
CA ARG A 239 -1.60 1.91 8.96
C ARG A 239 -2.75 2.86 8.64
N VAL A 240 -2.46 3.91 7.88
CA VAL A 240 -3.51 4.75 7.30
C VAL A 240 -4.05 4.03 6.06
N ASN A 241 -5.32 3.64 6.10
CA ASN A 241 -5.99 3.06 4.96
C ASN A 241 -6.62 4.16 4.09
N TYR A 242 -5.94 4.55 3.01
CA TYR A 242 -6.42 5.59 2.10
C TYR A 242 -7.68 5.18 1.32
N ARG A 243 -7.95 3.87 1.15
CA ARG A 243 -9.24 3.41 0.58
C ARG A 243 -10.39 3.74 1.53
N LEU A 244 -10.21 3.47 2.82
CA LEU A 244 -11.19 3.83 3.85
C LEU A 244 -11.40 5.35 3.91
N GLN A 245 -10.32 6.14 3.93
CA GLN A 245 -10.43 7.61 3.96
C GLN A 245 -11.17 8.15 2.74
N CYS A 246 -10.84 7.64 1.54
CA CYS A 246 -11.53 8.01 0.31
C CYS A 246 -13.01 7.61 0.33
N LEU A 247 -13.35 6.37 0.71
CA LEU A 247 -14.74 5.90 0.74
C LEU A 247 -15.58 6.66 1.77
N ALA A 248 -15.02 6.93 2.96
CA ALA A 248 -15.70 7.72 3.98
C ALA A 248 -15.99 9.14 3.49
N TRP A 249 -15.06 9.75 2.77
CA TRP A 249 -15.27 11.06 2.15
C TRP A 249 -16.33 11.00 1.04
N LEU A 250 -16.27 9.99 0.15
CA LEU A 250 -17.24 9.80 -0.94
C LEU A 250 -18.68 9.65 -0.42
N ASP A 251 -18.86 8.93 0.69
CA ASP A 251 -20.17 8.71 1.32
C ASP A 251 -20.71 9.97 2.01
N ALA A 252 -19.83 10.81 2.55
CA ALA A 252 -20.19 12.07 3.20
C ALA A 252 -20.54 13.19 2.20
N GLU A 253 -20.00 13.13 0.99
CA GLU A 253 -20.14 14.20 0.00
C GLU A 253 -21.46 14.14 -0.80
N PRO A 254 -22.17 15.28 -0.97
CA PRO A 254 -23.41 15.34 -1.73
C PRO A 254 -23.17 15.23 -3.24
N SER A 255 -24.25 15.08 -4.00
CA SER A 255 -24.21 15.16 -5.47
C SER A 255 -23.73 16.54 -5.93
N PRO A 256 -22.88 16.63 -6.98
CA PRO A 256 -22.42 17.90 -7.54
C PRO A 256 -23.55 18.88 -7.89
N ALA A 257 -24.68 18.36 -8.38
CA ALA A 257 -25.82 19.16 -8.82
C ALA A 257 -26.39 20.07 -7.72
N SER A 258 -26.13 19.78 -6.45
CA SER A 258 -26.61 20.62 -5.33
C SER A 258 -25.75 21.86 -5.07
N TRP A 259 -24.55 21.97 -5.66
CA TRP A 259 -23.60 23.05 -5.33
C TRP A 259 -22.82 23.62 -6.52
N ASN A 260 -22.72 22.90 -7.65
CA ASN A 260 -21.86 23.28 -8.78
C ASN A 260 -22.54 24.17 -9.84
N THR A 261 -23.72 24.70 -9.55
CA THR A 261 -24.43 25.59 -10.48
C THR A 261 -23.65 26.89 -10.70
N ARG A 262 -23.47 27.30 -11.95
CA ARG A 262 -22.82 28.57 -12.38
C ARG A 262 -21.31 28.68 -12.07
N LEU A 263 -20.60 27.57 -11.94
CA LEU A 263 -19.14 27.59 -11.92
C LEU A 263 -18.59 27.82 -13.34
N PRO A 264 -17.63 28.74 -13.55
CA PRO A 264 -17.09 28.97 -14.88
C PRO A 264 -16.07 27.88 -15.28
N PRO A 265 -15.82 27.71 -16.58
CA PRO A 265 -14.69 26.94 -17.09
C PRO A 265 -13.34 27.62 -16.79
N CYS A 266 -12.26 26.84 -16.86
CA CYS A 266 -10.90 27.36 -16.70
C CYS A 266 -10.48 28.22 -17.90
N PRO A 267 -9.70 29.30 -17.71
CA PRO A 267 -9.04 29.99 -18.81
C PRO A 267 -8.15 29.02 -19.60
N CYS A 268 -8.07 29.21 -20.92
CA CYS A 268 -7.35 28.28 -21.79
C CYS A 268 -5.82 28.36 -21.62
N SER A 269 -5.31 29.50 -21.14
CA SER A 269 -3.88 29.76 -20.96
C SER A 269 -3.60 30.51 -19.67
N TRP A 270 -2.36 30.39 -19.18
CA TRP A 270 -1.92 31.07 -17.97
C TRP A 270 -1.98 32.61 -18.07
N PRO A 271 -1.59 33.26 -19.19
CA PRO A 271 -1.74 34.71 -19.34
C PRO A 271 -3.21 35.18 -19.28
N GLN A 272 -4.15 34.41 -19.83
CA GLN A 272 -5.57 34.72 -19.68
C GLN A 272 -6.01 34.64 -18.22
N ALA A 273 -5.56 33.61 -17.51
CA ALA A 273 -5.89 33.41 -16.11
C ALA A 273 -5.23 34.45 -15.16
N GLU A 274 -4.17 35.12 -15.61
CA GLU A 274 -3.58 36.28 -14.93
C GLU A 274 -4.42 37.52 -15.00
N LEU A 275 -5.00 37.76 -16.16
CA LEU A 275 -5.69 39.01 -16.46
C LEU A 275 -7.19 38.93 -16.24
N ASP A 276 -7.75 37.72 -16.15
CA ASP A 276 -9.15 37.50 -15.79
C ASP A 276 -9.34 37.70 -14.27
N PRO A 277 -9.98 38.80 -13.83
CA PRO A 277 -10.15 39.15 -12.42
C PRO A 277 -11.05 38.16 -11.65
N ARG A 278 -11.73 37.25 -12.36
CA ARG A 278 -12.54 36.18 -11.75
C ARG A 278 -11.67 35.05 -11.21
N PHE A 279 -10.42 34.91 -11.69
CA PHE A 279 -9.46 33.90 -11.26
C PHE A 279 -8.33 34.51 -10.44
N ARG A 280 -7.76 33.72 -9.52
CA ARG A 280 -6.69 34.19 -8.62
C ARG A 280 -5.62 33.15 -8.47
N HIS A 281 -4.40 33.62 -8.25
CA HIS A 281 -3.29 32.75 -7.89
C HIS A 281 -3.47 32.22 -6.46
N SER A 282 -3.24 30.92 -6.27
CA SER A 282 -3.12 30.29 -4.96
C SER A 282 -1.78 29.57 -4.84
N ALA A 283 -1.11 29.73 -3.69
CA ALA A 283 0.15 29.08 -3.37
C ALA A 283 -0.10 27.62 -2.93
N GLY A 284 -0.29 26.69 -3.89
CA GLY A 284 -0.46 25.26 -3.65
C GLY A 284 0.62 24.39 -4.33
N ALA A 285 1.14 23.38 -3.60
CA ALA A 285 2.09 22.30 -3.95
C ALA A 285 3.13 22.53 -5.08
N LYS A 286 4.41 22.39 -4.70
CA LYS A 286 5.73 22.52 -5.39
C LYS A 286 5.90 22.40 -6.93
N HIS A 287 4.90 22.04 -7.75
CA HIS A 287 5.08 21.80 -9.19
C HIS A 287 3.99 22.36 -10.12
N SER A 288 3.05 23.18 -9.63
CA SER A 288 2.02 23.82 -10.45
C SER A 288 1.54 25.12 -9.81
N THR A 289 1.11 26.11 -10.60
CA THR A 289 0.43 27.31 -10.09
C THR A 289 -1.09 27.12 -10.20
N PRO A 290 -1.76 26.60 -9.16
CA PRO A 290 -3.21 26.49 -9.18
C PRO A 290 -3.82 27.90 -9.19
N ARG A 291 -4.75 28.13 -10.11
CA ARG A 291 -5.62 29.32 -10.08
C ARG A 291 -7.04 28.94 -9.75
N ALA A 292 -7.67 29.76 -8.92
CA ALA A 292 -8.96 29.46 -8.36
C ALA A 292 -9.96 30.60 -8.49
N ARG A 293 -11.23 30.23 -8.67
CA ARG A 293 -12.36 31.13 -8.48
C ARG A 293 -13.26 30.57 -7.39
N ARG A 294 -13.68 31.42 -6.46
CA ARG A 294 -14.75 31.15 -5.50
C ARG A 294 -16.05 31.79 -5.98
N GLY A 295 -17.14 31.03 -6.02
CA GLY A 295 -18.50 31.52 -6.19
C GLY A 295 -19.14 31.91 -4.86
N ALA A 296 -20.28 32.62 -4.90
CA ALA A 296 -20.99 33.09 -3.70
C ALA A 296 -21.33 32.00 -2.66
N THR A 297 -21.49 30.74 -3.08
CA THR A 297 -21.81 29.61 -2.21
C THR A 297 -20.58 28.97 -1.54
N GLY A 298 -19.37 29.45 -1.84
CA GLY A 298 -18.11 28.88 -1.37
C GLY A 298 -17.53 27.77 -2.25
N ALA A 299 -18.28 27.32 -3.26
CA ALA A 299 -17.79 26.42 -4.32
C ALA A 299 -16.90 27.15 -5.33
N GLY A 300 -16.08 26.42 -6.07
CA GLY A 300 -15.10 26.99 -6.97
C GLY A 300 -14.55 26.05 -8.02
N VAL A 301 -13.59 26.54 -8.79
CA VAL A 301 -12.81 25.74 -9.75
C VAL A 301 -11.33 25.96 -9.51
N ARG A 302 -10.55 24.88 -9.52
CA ARG A 302 -9.09 24.88 -9.48
C ARG A 302 -8.54 24.51 -10.85
N CYS A 303 -7.76 25.40 -11.43
CA CYS A 303 -7.15 25.24 -12.75
C CYS A 303 -5.64 25.11 -12.60
N VAL A 304 -5.06 24.07 -13.17
CA VAL A 304 -3.63 23.75 -13.08
C VAL A 304 -2.98 24.00 -14.43
N TYR A 305 -1.94 24.85 -14.46
CA TYR A 305 -1.21 25.19 -15.67
C TYR A 305 0.20 24.60 -15.67
N ARG A 306 0.69 24.20 -16.84
CA ARG A 306 2.06 23.75 -17.10
C ARG A 306 2.58 24.44 -18.36
N ASP A 307 3.74 25.08 -18.25
CA ASP A 307 4.39 25.81 -19.36
C ASP A 307 3.44 26.79 -20.07
N GLY A 308 2.57 27.45 -19.31
CA GLY A 308 1.59 28.42 -19.81
C GLY A 308 0.28 27.82 -20.35
N SER A 309 0.19 26.51 -20.50
CA SER A 309 -1.00 25.79 -20.99
C SER A 309 -1.84 25.22 -19.85
N LEU A 310 -3.17 25.16 -20.02
CA LEU A 310 -4.05 24.44 -19.09
C LEU A 310 -3.76 22.93 -19.17
N LEU A 311 -3.38 22.32 -18.04
CA LEU A 311 -3.12 20.89 -17.93
C LEU A 311 -4.37 20.12 -17.48
N GLU A 312 -4.99 20.58 -16.39
CA GLU A 312 -6.20 19.98 -15.83
C GLU A 312 -6.97 21.01 -15.00
N GLY A 313 -8.25 20.72 -14.74
CA GLY A 313 -9.08 21.51 -13.84
C GLY A 313 -10.11 20.67 -13.10
N TRP A 314 -10.44 21.11 -11.88
CA TRP A 314 -11.33 20.42 -10.95
C TRP A 314 -12.35 21.39 -10.35
N GLN A 315 -13.63 20.98 -10.31
CA GLN A 315 -14.65 21.69 -9.55
C GLN A 315 -14.56 21.29 -8.07
N GLU A 316 -14.63 22.26 -7.17
CA GLU A 316 -14.47 22.07 -5.73
C GLU A 316 -15.67 22.66 -4.98
N ARG A 317 -16.17 21.95 -3.96
CA ARG A 317 -17.40 22.34 -3.27
C ARG A 317 -17.13 23.36 -2.19
N ALA A 318 -16.02 23.21 -1.47
CA ALA A 318 -15.65 24.08 -0.38
C ALA A 318 -14.24 24.61 -0.58
N TRP A 319 -14.13 25.91 -0.83
CA TRP A 319 -12.85 26.59 -0.83
C TRP A 319 -12.51 27.09 0.59
N SER A 320 -11.47 26.55 1.23
CA SER A 320 -11.01 27.02 2.53
C SER A 320 -10.47 28.45 2.45
N LEU A 321 -10.83 29.28 3.44
CA LEU A 321 -10.41 30.68 3.47
C LEU A 321 -8.88 30.83 3.62
N PRO A 322 -8.26 31.87 3.03
CA PRO A 322 -6.80 31.97 2.83
C PRO A 322 -5.97 32.26 4.10
N ILE A 323 -6.55 32.12 5.29
CA ILE A 323 -5.93 32.50 6.57
C ILE A 323 -5.24 31.29 7.23
N HIS A 324 -5.67 30.06 6.91
CA HIS A 324 -5.08 28.82 7.47
C HIS A 324 -4.86 27.75 6.39
N PRO A 325 -3.67 27.72 5.75
CA PRO A 325 -3.35 26.79 4.66
C PRO A 325 -3.21 25.30 5.07
N SER A 326 -3.32 24.97 6.37
CA SER A 326 -2.85 23.69 6.89
C SER A 326 -3.83 22.52 6.80
N THR A 327 -5.07 22.72 6.31
CA THR A 327 -6.09 21.65 6.21
C THR A 327 -7.06 21.93 5.06
N ASP A 328 -6.59 21.79 3.81
CA ASP A 328 -7.48 21.76 2.65
C ASP A 328 -8.03 20.34 2.47
N GLY A 329 -9.26 20.12 2.92
CA GLY A 329 -9.93 18.82 2.85
C GLY A 329 -10.19 18.33 1.41
N GLU A 330 -10.24 19.22 0.42
CA GLU A 330 -10.42 18.85 -1.00
C GLU A 330 -9.13 18.25 -1.56
N LEU A 331 -7.99 18.87 -1.27
CA LEU A 331 -6.67 18.39 -1.68
C LEU A 331 -6.28 17.08 -0.98
N GLU A 332 -6.62 16.93 0.31
CA GLU A 332 -6.42 15.67 1.03
C GLU A 332 -7.26 14.54 0.41
N ALA A 333 -8.53 14.79 0.10
CA ALA A 333 -9.39 13.80 -0.55
C ALA A 333 -8.85 13.40 -1.93
N PHE A 334 -8.37 14.36 -2.72
CA PHE A 334 -7.73 14.09 -4.01
C PHE A 334 -6.46 13.24 -3.85
N ASP A 335 -5.57 13.57 -2.91
CA ASP A 335 -4.36 12.79 -2.59
C ASP A 335 -4.73 11.35 -2.21
N TRP A 336 -5.70 11.16 -1.31
CA TRP A 336 -6.16 9.84 -0.91
C TRP A 336 -6.73 9.05 -2.08
N CYS A 337 -7.74 9.58 -2.78
CA CYS A 337 -8.50 8.87 -3.80
C CYS A 337 -7.73 8.66 -5.11
N CYS A 338 -7.04 9.69 -5.60
CA CYS A 338 -6.44 9.69 -6.92
C CYS A 338 -4.96 9.29 -6.93
N GLN A 339 -4.23 9.53 -5.84
CA GLN A 339 -2.78 9.30 -5.83
C GLN A 339 -2.38 8.10 -4.97
N ARG A 340 -2.77 8.08 -3.68
CA ARG A 340 -2.29 7.07 -2.73
C ARG A 340 -2.96 5.71 -2.81
N VAL A 341 -4.24 5.65 -3.20
CA VAL A 341 -4.95 4.36 -3.37
C VAL A 341 -4.36 3.55 -4.53
N GLY A 342 -3.82 4.21 -5.56
CA GLY A 342 -3.21 3.56 -6.72
C GLY A 342 -4.19 2.80 -7.63
N LYS A 343 -5.50 2.91 -7.40
CA LYS A 343 -6.56 2.32 -8.23
C LYS A 343 -7.36 3.41 -8.95
N PRO A 344 -7.31 3.50 -10.29
CA PRO A 344 -7.98 4.54 -11.07
C PRO A 344 -9.49 4.67 -10.82
N LEU A 345 -10.17 3.56 -10.48
CA LEU A 345 -11.60 3.56 -10.14
C LEU A 345 -11.93 4.52 -8.98
N PHE A 346 -11.05 4.64 -7.98
CA PHE A 346 -11.28 5.56 -6.85
C PHE A 346 -11.17 7.03 -7.29
N CYS A 347 -10.26 7.33 -8.22
CA CYS A 347 -10.17 8.66 -8.80
C CYS A 347 -11.38 8.98 -9.69
N ALA A 348 -11.93 7.98 -10.41
CA ALA A 348 -13.16 8.14 -11.16
C ALA A 348 -14.35 8.45 -10.24
N ARG A 349 -14.50 7.73 -9.12
CA ARG A 349 -15.52 8.03 -8.10
C ARG A 349 -15.31 9.39 -7.44
N PHE A 350 -14.06 9.80 -7.22
CA PHE A 350 -13.77 11.18 -6.78
C PHE A 350 -14.26 12.19 -7.82
N ALA A 351 -14.01 11.95 -9.12
CA ALA A 351 -14.46 12.82 -10.20
C ALA A 351 -15.99 12.88 -10.33
N GLU A 352 -16.74 11.85 -9.91
CA GLU A 352 -18.20 11.91 -9.80
C GLU A 352 -18.66 12.91 -8.73
N LYS A 353 -17.89 13.10 -7.66
CA LYS A 353 -18.16 14.08 -6.59
C LYS A 353 -17.51 15.44 -6.85
N ARG A 354 -16.45 15.50 -7.65
CA ARG A 354 -15.68 16.69 -8.03
C ARG A 354 -15.42 16.66 -9.52
N PRO A 355 -16.39 17.08 -10.34
CA PRO A 355 -16.27 16.98 -11.79
C PRO A 355 -15.04 17.71 -12.32
N ARG A 356 -14.38 17.10 -13.32
CA ARG A 356 -13.33 17.77 -14.08
C ARG A 356 -13.89 18.96 -14.85
N VAL A 357 -13.10 20.01 -15.00
CA VAL A 357 -13.45 21.19 -15.77
C VAL A 357 -12.29 21.58 -16.69
N GLY A 358 -12.59 21.72 -17.97
CA GLY A 358 -11.65 22.19 -18.99
C GLY A 358 -11.82 23.67 -19.27
N CYS A 359 -11.30 24.10 -20.41
CA CYS A 359 -11.50 25.45 -20.92
C CYS A 359 -12.60 25.57 -21.99
N GLU A 360 -13.33 24.48 -22.24
CA GLU A 360 -14.49 24.49 -23.13
C GLU A 360 -15.55 25.46 -22.60
N GLY A 361 -16.01 26.37 -23.46
CA GLY A 361 -16.96 27.43 -23.09
C GLY A 361 -16.34 28.60 -22.33
N TYR A 362 -15.02 28.67 -22.16
CA TYR A 362 -14.39 29.83 -21.54
C TYR A 362 -14.59 31.09 -22.39
N MET A 363 -15.30 32.05 -21.80
CA MET A 363 -15.49 33.38 -22.34
C MET A 363 -14.78 34.38 -21.41
N PRO A 364 -13.75 35.11 -21.90
CA PRO A 364 -13.09 36.13 -21.11
C PRO A 364 -14.07 37.26 -20.78
N PRO A 365 -13.92 37.95 -19.64
CA PRO A 365 -14.72 39.13 -19.37
C PRO A 365 -14.33 40.26 -20.33
N THR A 366 -15.31 41.01 -20.82
CA THR A 366 -15.08 42.10 -21.77
C THR A 366 -14.70 43.36 -21.02
N PRO A 367 -13.49 43.93 -21.27
CA PRO A 367 -13.05 45.14 -20.60
C PRO A 367 -13.51 46.40 -21.34
N ALA A 368 -13.98 47.39 -20.59
CA ALA A 368 -14.16 48.79 -21.01
C ALA A 368 -13.48 49.71 -20.00
N GLY A 369 -13.18 50.95 -20.35
CA GLY A 369 -12.43 51.80 -19.44
C GLY A 369 -12.46 53.28 -19.78
N ALA A 370 -12.02 54.06 -18.80
CA ALA A 370 -11.85 55.50 -18.92
C ALA A 370 -10.55 55.95 -18.26
N PHE A 371 -9.77 56.76 -18.99
CA PHE A 371 -8.38 57.13 -18.69
C PHE A 371 -8.14 58.60 -18.98
N GLY A 372 -7.17 59.25 -18.32
CA GLY A 372 -6.82 60.64 -18.63
C GLY A 372 -7.98 61.63 -18.42
N ASP A 373 -8.11 62.60 -19.32
CA ASP A 373 -9.08 63.70 -19.22
C ASP A 373 -10.44 63.42 -19.92
N PRO A 374 -11.29 62.64 -19.26
CA PRO A 374 -11.65 61.29 -19.68
C PRO A 374 -11.62 60.98 -21.19
N HIS A 375 -10.69 60.12 -21.60
CA HIS A 375 -10.79 59.27 -22.78
C HIS A 375 -11.49 57.97 -22.43
N ILE A 376 -12.56 57.64 -23.15
CA ILE A 376 -13.42 56.50 -22.89
C ILE A 376 -13.28 55.48 -24.03
N THR A 377 -13.17 54.21 -23.66
CA THR A 377 -13.32 53.08 -24.60
C THR A 377 -14.51 52.23 -24.16
N THR A 378 -15.52 52.15 -25.02
CA THR A 378 -16.77 51.40 -24.78
C THR A 378 -16.54 49.89 -24.77
N MET A 379 -17.56 49.14 -24.37
CA MET A 379 -17.54 47.67 -24.38
C MET A 379 -17.34 47.08 -25.78
N ASP A 380 -17.85 47.74 -26.82
CA ASP A 380 -17.66 47.31 -28.21
C ASP A 380 -16.42 47.92 -28.89
N GLY A 381 -15.69 48.76 -28.15
CA GLY A 381 -14.36 49.24 -28.51
C GLY A 381 -14.33 50.57 -29.25
N LEU A 382 -15.42 51.34 -29.23
CA LEU A 382 -15.43 52.73 -29.67
C LEU A 382 -14.61 53.58 -28.68
N THR A 383 -13.64 54.34 -29.19
CA THR A 383 -12.81 55.25 -28.37
C THR A 383 -13.13 56.71 -28.68
N TYR A 384 -13.37 57.52 -27.64
CA TYR A 384 -13.71 58.94 -27.76
C TYR A 384 -13.30 59.73 -26.51
N THR A 385 -13.31 61.07 -26.58
CA THR A 385 -12.99 61.96 -25.46
C THR A 385 -14.25 62.64 -24.93
N PHE A 386 -14.41 62.70 -23.61
CA PHE A 386 -15.51 63.39 -22.94
C PHE A 386 -15.04 64.12 -21.67
N ASN A 387 -14.75 65.42 -21.82
CA ASN A 387 -14.32 66.31 -20.73
C ASN A 387 -15.51 66.99 -20.01
N GLY A 388 -16.43 66.21 -19.44
CA GLY A 388 -17.55 66.74 -18.64
C GLY A 388 -17.13 67.09 -17.21
N LEU A 389 -17.72 68.13 -16.60
CA LEU A 389 -17.51 68.50 -15.19
C LEU A 389 -18.73 68.13 -14.34
N GLY A 390 -18.59 67.10 -13.50
CA GLY A 390 -19.66 66.63 -12.60
C GLY A 390 -19.65 65.12 -12.36
N ASP A 391 -20.80 64.60 -11.94
CA ASP A 391 -21.06 63.18 -11.73
C ASP A 391 -21.78 62.60 -12.95
N PHE A 392 -21.23 61.53 -13.54
CA PHE A 392 -21.75 60.91 -14.76
C PHE A 392 -21.96 59.40 -14.59
N ALA A 393 -23.01 58.88 -15.22
CA ALA A 393 -23.24 57.43 -15.33
C ALA A 393 -22.33 56.83 -16.41
N LEU A 394 -21.33 56.06 -15.97
CA LEU A 394 -20.43 55.34 -16.87
C LEU A 394 -21.07 54.06 -17.37
N LEU A 395 -21.70 53.30 -16.46
CA LEU A 395 -22.30 52.02 -16.79
C LEU A 395 -23.55 51.76 -15.96
N LEU A 396 -24.63 51.39 -16.64
CA LEU A 396 -25.81 50.76 -16.10
C LEU A 396 -25.87 49.37 -16.75
N ALA A 397 -25.79 48.31 -15.96
CA ALA A 397 -25.84 46.94 -16.43
C ALA A 397 -26.84 46.14 -15.61
N SER A 398 -27.60 45.27 -16.25
CA SER A 398 -28.55 44.40 -15.55
C SER A 398 -28.70 43.07 -16.24
N ASP A 399 -28.93 42.02 -15.47
CA ASP A 399 -29.44 40.74 -15.98
C ASP A 399 -30.77 40.38 -15.27
N ALA A 400 -31.22 39.13 -15.40
CA ALA A 400 -32.48 38.69 -14.81
C ALA A 400 -32.49 38.69 -13.26
N GLN A 401 -31.34 38.70 -12.60
CA GLN A 401 -31.18 38.51 -11.14
C GLN A 401 -30.34 39.60 -10.47
N THR A 402 -29.62 40.41 -11.24
CA THR A 402 -28.61 41.34 -10.74
C THR A 402 -28.66 42.67 -11.48
N SER A 403 -28.35 43.75 -10.78
CA SER A 403 -28.19 45.08 -11.36
C SER A 403 -26.92 45.75 -10.84
N PHE A 404 -26.21 46.43 -11.73
CA PHE A 404 -24.96 47.10 -11.46
C PHE A 404 -24.96 48.51 -12.03
N VAL A 405 -24.44 49.46 -11.25
CA VAL A 405 -24.32 50.86 -11.61
C VAL A 405 -22.91 51.33 -11.30
N LEU A 406 -22.27 52.06 -12.20
CA LEU A 406 -20.96 52.69 -12.02
C LEU A 406 -21.05 54.18 -12.39
N HIS A 407 -20.76 55.04 -11.42
CA HIS A 407 -20.66 56.48 -11.59
C HIS A 407 -19.20 56.94 -11.50
N GLY A 408 -18.85 57.94 -12.31
CA GLY A 408 -17.57 58.63 -12.25
C GLY A 408 -17.76 60.09 -11.88
N ARG A 409 -16.95 60.58 -10.94
CA ARG A 409 -16.88 61.99 -10.56
C ARG A 409 -15.65 62.62 -11.17
N THR A 410 -15.88 63.67 -11.92
CA THR A 410 -14.84 64.50 -12.53
C THR A 410 -14.70 65.82 -11.79
N ALA A 411 -13.48 66.35 -11.75
CA ALA A 411 -13.17 67.69 -11.25
C ALA A 411 -12.28 68.42 -12.26
N GLN A 412 -12.32 69.75 -12.23
CA GLN A 412 -11.49 70.57 -13.11
C GLN A 412 -9.99 70.39 -12.80
N THR A 413 -9.18 70.25 -13.84
CA THR A 413 -7.74 69.99 -13.75
C THR A 413 -6.97 71.28 -13.43
N GLY A 414 -6.87 71.63 -12.15
CA GLY A 414 -6.21 72.86 -11.73
C GLY A 414 -6.90 74.09 -12.33
N MET A 415 -6.18 74.86 -13.14
CA MET A 415 -6.72 76.03 -13.87
C MET A 415 -7.04 75.72 -15.35
N ALA A 416 -6.79 74.49 -15.81
CA ALA A 416 -7.03 74.10 -17.19
C ALA A 416 -8.54 73.99 -17.48
N GLN A 417 -8.92 74.20 -18.74
CA GLN A 417 -10.26 73.90 -19.25
C GLN A 417 -10.37 72.42 -19.64
N ALA A 418 -9.99 71.54 -18.71
CA ALA A 418 -10.02 70.08 -18.81
C ALA A 418 -10.47 69.49 -17.47
N THR A 419 -10.89 68.23 -17.48
CA THR A 419 -11.42 67.54 -16.30
C THR A 419 -10.77 66.20 -16.08
N ASN A 420 -10.62 65.76 -14.83
CA ASN A 420 -10.03 64.47 -14.46
C ASN A 420 -10.94 63.71 -13.50
N PHE A 421 -10.94 62.38 -13.55
CA PHE A 421 -11.63 61.59 -12.52
C PHE A 421 -10.93 61.69 -11.17
N VAL A 422 -11.72 62.00 -10.14
CA VAL A 422 -11.27 62.09 -8.74
C VAL A 422 -11.96 61.09 -7.81
N ALA A 423 -13.08 60.51 -8.26
CA ALA A 423 -13.73 59.42 -7.55
C ALA A 423 -14.57 58.53 -8.48
N PHE A 424 -14.78 57.29 -8.08
CA PHE A 424 -15.73 56.35 -8.69
C PHE A 424 -16.62 55.74 -7.61
N ALA A 425 -17.88 55.47 -7.94
CA ALA A 425 -18.81 54.78 -7.05
C ALA A 425 -19.56 53.69 -7.83
N ALA A 426 -19.60 52.49 -7.27
CA ALA A 426 -20.28 51.34 -7.85
C ALA A 426 -21.34 50.80 -6.89
N GLN A 427 -22.51 50.45 -7.41
CA GLN A 427 -23.56 49.75 -6.68
C GLN A 427 -23.87 48.42 -7.36
N TYR A 428 -23.93 47.34 -6.59
CA TYR A 428 -24.32 46.01 -7.01
C TYR A 428 -25.48 45.51 -6.17
N ILE A 429 -26.58 45.13 -6.82
CA ILE A 429 -27.77 44.59 -6.18
C ILE A 429 -28.02 43.20 -6.75
N SER A 430 -28.17 42.21 -5.87
CA SER A 430 -28.57 40.84 -6.24
C SER A 430 -29.89 40.44 -5.59
N THR A 431 -30.76 39.79 -6.36
CA THR A 431 -32.05 39.25 -5.90
C THR A 431 -32.00 37.74 -5.60
N THR A 432 -30.81 37.10 -5.59
CA THR A 432 -30.71 35.66 -5.35
C THR A 432 -31.02 35.29 -3.89
N THR A 433 -32.15 34.60 -3.71
CA THR A 433 -32.78 34.20 -2.45
C THR A 433 -32.16 32.96 -1.79
N THR A 434 -30.86 32.95 -1.49
CA THR A 434 -30.26 31.82 -0.72
C THR A 434 -30.17 32.07 0.78
N THR A 435 -30.28 33.32 1.20
CA THR A 435 -30.48 33.74 2.60
C THR A 435 -31.27 35.06 2.55
N ASP A 436 -32.04 35.40 3.59
CA ASP A 436 -32.84 36.65 3.72
C ASP A 436 -32.03 37.98 3.63
N ILE A 437 -30.81 37.95 3.07
CA ILE A 437 -29.90 39.08 2.95
C ILE A 437 -29.94 39.58 1.51
N ARG A 438 -30.63 40.70 1.30
CA ARG A 438 -30.48 41.50 0.08
C ARG A 438 -29.03 42.00 0.05
N CYS A 439 -28.21 41.51 -0.88
CA CYS A 439 -26.86 42.02 -1.08
C CYS A 439 -26.95 43.33 -1.87
N ASP A 440 -27.15 44.44 -1.17
CA ASP A 440 -26.94 45.79 -1.69
C ASP A 440 -25.52 46.22 -1.27
N LEU A 441 -24.62 46.27 -2.25
CA LEU A 441 -23.20 46.54 -2.04
C LEU A 441 -22.85 47.81 -2.79
N GLN A 442 -22.38 48.81 -2.06
CA GLN A 442 -21.91 50.08 -2.61
C GLN A 442 -20.44 50.26 -2.27
N VAL A 443 -19.61 50.44 -3.29
CA VAL A 443 -18.16 50.67 -3.14
C VAL A 443 -17.83 52.03 -3.71
N GLU A 444 -17.15 52.87 -2.94
CA GLU A 444 -16.67 54.19 -3.37
C GLU A 444 -15.14 54.20 -3.31
N TRP A 445 -14.51 54.67 -4.39
CA TRP A 445 -13.08 54.92 -4.49
C TRP A 445 -12.85 56.41 -4.67
N THR A 446 -12.09 57.02 -3.77
CA THR A 446 -11.84 58.46 -3.77
C THR A 446 -10.35 58.74 -3.71
N LEU A 447 -9.90 59.72 -4.51
CA LEU A 447 -8.50 60.13 -4.54
C LEU A 447 -8.17 60.91 -3.25
N GLY A 448 -7.28 60.36 -2.44
CA GLY A 448 -6.77 60.96 -1.22
C GLY A 448 -5.80 62.12 -1.49
N SER A 449 -5.60 62.97 -0.49
CA SER A 449 -4.71 64.15 -0.58
C SER A 449 -3.23 63.81 -0.81
N ARG A 450 -2.81 62.57 -0.51
CA ARG A 450 -1.46 62.07 -0.74
C ARG A 450 -1.31 61.34 -2.08
N GLY A 451 -2.39 61.27 -2.88
CA GLY A 451 -2.44 60.48 -4.12
C GLY A 451 -2.75 59.00 -3.92
N ASP A 452 -3.10 58.59 -2.69
CA ASP A 452 -3.58 57.25 -2.35
C ASP A 452 -5.06 57.06 -2.70
N ILE A 453 -5.48 55.84 -3.01
CA ILE A 453 -6.89 55.51 -3.26
C ILE A 453 -7.54 55.13 -1.92
N GLN A 454 -8.55 55.89 -1.51
CA GLN A 454 -9.37 55.61 -0.33
C GLN A 454 -10.60 54.80 -0.74
N VAL A 455 -10.96 53.78 0.04
CA VAL A 455 -12.07 52.86 -0.27
C VAL A 455 -13.10 52.88 0.85
N LEU A 456 -14.36 53.10 0.49
CA LEU A 456 -15.51 52.93 1.36
C LEU A 456 -16.35 51.74 0.85
N LEU A 457 -16.81 50.90 1.77
CA LEU A 457 -17.82 49.87 1.52
C LEU A 457 -19.05 50.22 2.34
N ASN A 458 -20.19 50.40 1.69
CA ASN A 458 -21.46 50.78 2.32
C ASN A 458 -21.33 52.01 3.24
N HIS A 459 -20.59 53.03 2.78
CA HIS A 459 -20.29 54.28 3.50
C HIS A 459 -19.32 54.15 4.69
N GLU A 460 -18.70 52.99 4.89
CA GLU A 460 -17.70 52.77 5.94
C GLU A 460 -16.30 52.53 5.37
N THR A 461 -15.28 53.08 6.04
CA THR A 461 -13.88 52.83 5.67
C THR A 461 -13.49 51.39 5.99
N ILE A 462 -12.92 50.69 5.00
CA ILE A 462 -12.42 49.32 5.19
C ILE A 462 -10.93 49.30 5.57
N GLN A 463 -10.50 48.22 6.23
CA GLN A 463 -9.09 47.94 6.49
C GLN A 463 -8.67 46.65 5.78
N PHE A 464 -7.73 46.76 4.85
CA PHE A 464 -7.17 45.60 4.17
C PHE A 464 -6.30 44.75 5.12
N SER A 465 -6.25 43.45 4.85
CA SER A 465 -5.37 42.50 5.53
C SER A 465 -4.52 41.74 4.51
N TYR A 466 -3.25 41.52 4.79
CA TYR A 466 -2.36 40.79 3.87
C TYR A 466 -2.72 39.30 3.80
N SER A 467 -2.87 38.77 2.58
CA SER A 467 -3.08 37.34 2.31
C SER A 467 -1.81 36.71 1.75
N GLN A 468 -1.27 35.70 2.46
CA GLN A 468 -0.08 34.96 2.01
C GLN A 468 -0.34 34.16 0.73
N ASP A 469 -1.55 33.64 0.57
CA ASP A 469 -1.96 32.85 -0.59
C ASP A 469 -2.02 33.69 -1.88
N MET A 470 -2.58 34.91 -1.77
CA MET A 470 -2.72 35.84 -2.90
C MET A 470 -1.51 36.75 -3.09
N GLY A 471 -0.64 36.87 -2.07
CA GLY A 471 0.49 37.81 -2.09
C GLY A 471 0.07 39.28 -2.12
N ALA A 472 -1.15 39.62 -1.67
CA ALA A 472 -1.74 40.95 -1.78
C ALA A 472 -2.57 41.33 -0.54
N GLU A 473 -2.83 42.62 -0.37
CA GLU A 473 -3.76 43.16 0.62
C GLU A 473 -5.21 42.96 0.17
N VAL A 474 -6.05 42.37 1.03
CA VAL A 474 -7.41 41.96 0.65
C VAL A 474 -8.43 42.26 1.75
N TYR A 475 -9.67 42.47 1.34
CA TYR A 475 -10.83 42.59 2.23
C TYR A 475 -12.00 41.77 1.67
N TYR A 476 -12.59 40.92 2.51
CA TYR A 476 -13.67 40.01 2.13
C TYR A 476 -14.99 40.44 2.77
N SER A 477 -16.02 40.59 1.95
CA SER A 477 -17.41 40.72 2.40
C SER A 477 -18.30 39.79 1.56
N PRO A 478 -19.43 39.29 2.09
CA PRO A 478 -20.37 38.52 1.28
C PRO A 478 -20.75 39.27 -0.02
N GLY A 479 -20.49 38.66 -1.17
CA GLY A 479 -20.81 39.22 -2.49
C GLY A 479 -19.76 40.16 -3.10
N VAL A 480 -18.77 40.66 -2.34
CA VAL A 480 -17.68 41.50 -2.88
C VAL A 480 -16.32 41.18 -2.28
N LEU A 481 -15.31 41.19 -3.15
CA LEU A 481 -13.93 40.99 -2.77
C LEU A 481 -13.06 42.14 -3.27
N LEU A 482 -12.42 42.82 -2.33
CA LEU A 482 -11.55 43.95 -2.57
C LEU A 482 -10.09 43.52 -2.49
N VAL A 483 -9.29 43.94 -3.46
CA VAL A 483 -7.85 43.64 -3.56
C VAL A 483 -7.09 44.93 -3.77
N ASN A 484 -6.08 45.16 -2.94
CA ASN A 484 -5.18 46.30 -3.03
C ASN A 484 -3.78 45.84 -3.48
N GLY A 485 -3.36 46.31 -4.66
CA GLY A 485 -2.08 45.97 -5.29
C GLY A 485 -1.55 47.16 -6.11
N SER A 486 -1.17 46.93 -7.38
CA SER A 486 -0.84 48.03 -8.31
C SER A 486 -2.07 48.88 -8.69
N SER A 487 -3.26 48.33 -8.49
CA SER A 487 -4.57 48.98 -8.59
C SER A 487 -5.45 48.46 -7.46
N VAL A 488 -6.53 49.18 -7.15
CA VAL A 488 -7.56 48.74 -6.21
C VAL A 488 -8.71 48.12 -6.99
N MET A 489 -8.94 46.83 -6.80
CA MET A 489 -9.94 46.06 -7.53
C MET A 489 -11.09 45.61 -6.63
N ALA A 490 -12.34 45.80 -7.07
CA ALA A 490 -13.53 45.13 -6.53
C ALA A 490 -14.03 44.07 -7.49
N VAL A 491 -14.33 42.87 -6.98
CA VAL A 491 -14.98 41.79 -7.74
C VAL A 491 -16.32 41.49 -7.09
N PHE A 492 -17.41 41.75 -7.82
CA PHE A 492 -18.80 41.54 -7.38
C PHE A 492 -19.32 40.19 -7.90
N ASP A 493 -19.63 39.27 -6.98
CA ASP A 493 -20.13 37.92 -7.25
C ASP A 493 -19.36 37.10 -8.32
N GLY A 494 -18.12 37.48 -8.58
CA GLY A 494 -17.30 36.94 -9.67
C GLY A 494 -17.83 37.23 -11.09
N ALA A 495 -18.83 38.10 -11.24
CA ALA A 495 -19.45 38.42 -12.52
C ALA A 495 -18.97 39.76 -13.10
N ILE A 496 -18.68 40.73 -12.22
CA ILE A 496 -18.22 42.09 -12.56
C ILE A 496 -16.95 42.39 -11.78
N ALA A 497 -15.97 42.99 -12.44
CA ALA A 497 -14.77 43.49 -11.78
C ALA A 497 -14.49 44.95 -12.17
N ILE A 498 -14.21 45.78 -11.17
CA ILE A 498 -13.82 47.18 -11.32
C ILE A 498 -12.39 47.32 -10.80
N SER A 499 -11.50 47.87 -11.61
CA SER A 499 -10.09 48.09 -11.28
C SER A 499 -9.78 49.58 -11.38
N ILE A 500 -9.37 50.18 -10.26
CA ILE A 500 -9.05 51.61 -10.17
C ILE A 500 -7.55 51.80 -10.00
N SER A 501 -6.95 52.59 -10.90
CA SER A 501 -5.54 52.96 -10.87
C SER A 501 -5.39 54.46 -10.66
N ALA A 502 -4.31 54.88 -10.01
CA ALA A 502 -4.00 56.29 -9.80
C ALA A 502 -2.59 56.63 -10.34
N ALA A 503 -2.49 57.63 -11.20
CA ALA A 503 -1.22 58.22 -11.63
C ALA A 503 -1.40 59.72 -11.83
N SER A 504 -0.35 60.51 -11.57
CA SER A 504 -0.38 61.97 -11.72
C SER A 504 -1.58 62.66 -11.03
N ARG A 505 -2.07 62.09 -9.90
CA ARG A 505 -3.28 62.53 -9.17
C ARG A 505 -4.58 62.48 -9.99
N ILE A 506 -4.67 61.51 -10.91
CA ILE A 506 -5.85 61.24 -11.72
C ILE A 506 -6.21 59.77 -11.52
N LEU A 507 -7.50 59.49 -11.34
CA LEU A 507 -7.98 58.12 -11.30
C LEU A 507 -8.31 57.64 -12.72
N SER A 508 -8.10 56.35 -12.95
CA SER A 508 -8.55 55.65 -14.16
C SER A 508 -9.29 54.39 -13.76
N VAL A 509 -10.25 53.99 -14.59
CA VAL A 509 -11.11 52.83 -14.33
C VAL A 509 -11.04 51.84 -15.49
N VAL A 510 -10.92 50.57 -15.14
CA VAL A 510 -11.21 49.45 -16.05
C VAL A 510 -12.35 48.65 -15.44
N CYS A 511 -13.45 48.57 -16.18
CA CYS A 511 -14.60 47.73 -15.87
C CYS A 511 -14.51 46.45 -16.70
N SER A 512 -14.83 45.29 -16.13
CA SER A 512 -14.80 44.00 -16.82
C SER A 512 -16.06 43.21 -16.51
N LEU A 513 -16.90 42.99 -17.52
CA LEU A 513 -18.19 42.31 -17.39
C LEU A 513 -18.15 40.91 -18.00
N SER A 514 -18.91 40.00 -17.38
CA SER A 514 -19.23 38.70 -17.94
C SER A 514 -20.32 38.79 -18.99
N ASP A 515 -20.35 37.84 -19.93
CA ASP A 515 -21.28 37.77 -21.07
C ASP A 515 -22.77 37.81 -20.70
N GLN A 516 -23.12 37.49 -19.45
CA GLN A 516 -24.50 37.56 -18.96
C GLN A 516 -25.13 38.96 -19.03
N TYR A 517 -24.32 40.02 -19.12
CA TYR A 517 -24.80 41.41 -19.24
C TYR A 517 -24.86 41.92 -20.69
N ARG A 518 -24.53 41.07 -21.68
CA ARG A 518 -24.59 41.42 -23.10
C ARG A 518 -26.02 41.86 -23.47
N ASN A 519 -26.12 42.84 -24.35
CA ASN A 519 -27.34 43.53 -24.79
C ASN A 519 -28.12 44.27 -23.67
N SER A 520 -27.54 44.40 -22.48
CA SER A 520 -28.21 44.98 -21.30
C SER A 520 -27.35 46.04 -20.60
N THR A 521 -26.49 46.73 -21.35
CA THR A 521 -25.68 47.85 -20.85
C THR A 521 -26.14 49.18 -21.43
N LYS A 522 -25.97 50.26 -20.67
CA LYS A 522 -26.15 51.66 -21.09
C LYS A 522 -25.16 52.56 -20.35
N GLY A 523 -25.00 53.79 -20.79
CA GLY A 523 -24.12 54.78 -20.17
C GLY A 523 -22.99 55.19 -21.10
N LEU A 524 -22.02 55.94 -20.58
CA LEU A 524 -20.86 56.39 -21.36
C LEU A 524 -19.98 55.22 -21.86
N LEU A 525 -20.06 54.03 -21.25
CA LEU A 525 -19.37 52.82 -21.74
C LEU A 525 -20.13 52.07 -22.85
N GLY A 526 -21.26 52.61 -23.33
CA GLY A 526 -21.93 52.13 -24.52
C GLY A 526 -22.95 51.00 -24.32
N VAL A 527 -23.60 50.63 -25.42
CA VAL A 527 -24.53 49.49 -25.49
C VAL A 527 -23.72 48.30 -25.96
N TRP A 528 -23.68 47.23 -25.16
CA TRP A 528 -22.78 46.12 -25.42
C TRP A 528 -23.47 45.04 -26.23
N ASP A 529 -23.37 45.11 -27.56
CA ASP A 529 -24.01 44.17 -28.48
C ASP A 529 -23.13 43.76 -29.69
N HIS A 530 -21.84 44.13 -29.66
CA HIS A 530 -20.84 43.97 -30.73
C HIS A 530 -21.00 44.93 -31.92
N ASP A 531 -21.78 46.00 -31.78
CA ASP A 531 -21.87 47.07 -32.77
C ASP A 531 -21.45 48.43 -32.18
N PRO A 532 -20.22 48.92 -32.45
CA PRO A 532 -19.79 50.23 -31.96
C PRO A 532 -20.59 51.40 -32.57
N ALA A 533 -21.44 51.19 -33.59
CA ALA A 533 -22.17 52.25 -34.27
C ALA A 533 -23.30 52.87 -33.43
N ASP A 534 -23.82 52.15 -32.43
CA ASP A 534 -24.93 52.61 -31.59
C ASP A 534 -24.51 53.04 -30.18
N ASP A 535 -23.23 52.90 -29.86
CA ASP A 535 -22.61 53.20 -28.56
C ASP A 535 -22.84 54.63 -28.05
N PHE A 536 -23.10 55.58 -28.95
CA PHE A 536 -23.53 56.94 -28.60
C PHE A 536 -25.04 57.07 -28.38
N GLN A 537 -25.66 56.07 -27.75
CA GLN A 537 -27.06 56.09 -27.34
C GLN A 537 -27.25 56.93 -26.07
N MET A 538 -28.15 57.91 -26.14
CA MET A 538 -28.55 58.75 -25.00
C MET A 538 -29.57 58.02 -24.10
N PRO A 539 -29.82 58.49 -22.86
CA PRO A 539 -30.79 57.87 -21.95
C PRO A 539 -32.22 57.76 -22.50
N ASN A 540 -32.61 58.63 -23.44
CA ASN A 540 -33.91 58.63 -24.11
C ASN A 540 -34.02 57.58 -25.25
N GLY A 541 -32.94 56.86 -25.57
CA GLY A 541 -32.86 55.86 -26.63
C GLY A 541 -32.46 56.37 -28.03
N THR A 542 -32.20 57.68 -28.20
CA THR A 542 -31.68 58.21 -29.48
C THR A 542 -30.16 58.18 -29.52
N SER A 543 -29.56 57.92 -30.69
CA SER A 543 -28.10 57.90 -30.86
C SER A 543 -27.61 58.97 -31.85
N ILE A 544 -26.36 59.43 -31.68
CA ILE A 544 -25.64 60.23 -32.69
C ILE A 544 -24.64 59.36 -33.47
N PRO A 545 -24.25 59.75 -34.70
CA PRO A 545 -23.25 59.02 -35.47
C PRO A 545 -21.87 58.99 -34.79
N VAL A 546 -21.13 57.87 -34.92
CA VAL A 546 -19.77 57.74 -34.37
C VAL A 546 -18.73 58.69 -34.95
N ASN A 547 -19.01 59.31 -36.10
CA ASN A 547 -18.16 60.30 -36.76
C ASN A 547 -18.58 61.75 -36.47
N SER A 548 -19.41 61.97 -35.45
CA SER A 548 -19.79 63.28 -34.94
C SER A 548 -18.60 64.14 -34.49
N SER A 549 -18.81 65.46 -34.43
CA SER A 549 -17.77 66.39 -33.98
C SER A 549 -17.48 66.26 -32.48
N GLU A 550 -16.34 66.78 -32.02
CA GLU A 550 -15.97 66.75 -30.59
C GLU A 550 -17.02 67.47 -29.72
N GLU A 551 -17.62 68.55 -30.24
CA GLU A 551 -18.71 69.30 -29.61
C GLU A 551 -20.01 68.49 -29.50
N GLU A 552 -20.36 67.74 -30.55
CA GLU A 552 -21.55 66.88 -30.56
C GLU A 552 -21.38 65.71 -29.58
N ILE A 553 -20.19 65.09 -29.54
CA ILE A 553 -19.84 64.02 -28.59
C ILE A 553 -19.85 64.55 -27.15
N TYR A 554 -19.35 65.76 -26.93
CA TYR A 554 -19.42 66.43 -25.63
C TYR A 554 -20.87 66.65 -25.18
N SER A 555 -21.73 67.13 -26.09
CA SER A 555 -23.16 67.33 -25.84
C SER A 555 -23.87 66.01 -25.54
N TYR A 556 -23.51 64.93 -26.24
CA TYR A 556 -23.95 63.56 -25.95
C TYR A 556 -23.56 63.16 -24.52
N GLY A 557 -22.30 63.32 -24.13
CA GLY A 557 -21.85 62.88 -22.82
C GLY A 557 -22.51 63.62 -21.66
N LEU A 558 -22.86 64.90 -21.84
CA LEU A 558 -23.63 65.67 -20.86
C LEU A 558 -25.02 65.10 -20.59
N THR A 559 -25.60 64.33 -21.51
CA THR A 559 -26.90 63.67 -21.29
C THR A 559 -26.86 62.59 -20.20
N TRP A 560 -25.66 62.11 -19.85
CA TRP A 560 -25.44 61.08 -18.83
C TRP A 560 -25.13 61.63 -17.42
N ALA A 561 -25.33 62.93 -17.19
CA ALA A 561 -25.21 63.53 -15.86
C ALA A 561 -26.27 62.98 -14.88
N VAL A 562 -25.84 62.49 -13.71
CA VAL A 562 -26.75 61.78 -12.77
C VAL A 562 -27.46 62.66 -11.76
N GLY A 563 -26.92 63.85 -11.44
CA GLY A 563 -27.55 64.81 -10.52
C GLY A 563 -27.92 64.17 -9.17
N ALA A 564 -29.21 64.27 -8.80
CA ALA A 564 -29.73 63.77 -7.51
C ALA A 564 -29.66 62.24 -7.32
N HIS A 565 -29.40 61.48 -8.38
CA HIS A 565 -29.27 60.01 -8.34
C HIS A 565 -27.81 59.54 -8.16
N SER A 566 -26.92 60.43 -7.70
CA SER A 566 -25.51 60.14 -7.49
C SER A 566 -25.29 59.05 -6.42
N LEU A 567 -24.26 58.20 -6.62
CA LEU A 567 -23.88 57.11 -5.71
C LEU A 567 -22.80 57.52 -4.72
N PHE A 568 -22.32 58.76 -4.76
CA PHE A 568 -21.28 59.22 -3.86
C PHE A 568 -21.86 59.58 -2.50
N THR A 569 -21.11 59.28 -1.43
CA THR A 569 -21.49 59.60 -0.04
C THR A 569 -21.75 61.10 0.15
N GLN A 570 -21.04 61.94 -0.61
CA GLN A 570 -21.25 63.39 -0.70
C GLN A 570 -21.63 63.75 -2.14
N PRO A 571 -22.93 63.87 -2.48
CA PRO A 571 -23.37 64.26 -3.82
C PRO A 571 -23.08 65.73 -4.12
N LEU A 572 -22.93 66.08 -5.40
CA LEU A 572 -22.84 67.47 -5.85
C LEU A 572 -24.25 68.10 -5.90
N ASP A 573 -24.41 69.32 -5.38
CA ASP A 573 -25.73 69.97 -5.24
C ASP A 573 -26.45 70.22 -6.58
N LEU A 574 -25.72 70.50 -7.67
CA LEU A 574 -26.24 70.69 -9.04
C LEU A 574 -25.20 70.31 -10.11
N PRO A 575 -25.61 69.79 -11.29
CA PRO A 575 -24.71 69.55 -12.42
C PRO A 575 -24.14 70.87 -12.97
N VAL A 576 -22.83 70.91 -13.24
CA VAL A 576 -22.15 72.10 -13.75
C VAL A 576 -22.29 72.17 -15.28
N MET A 577 -23.32 72.87 -15.75
CA MET A 577 -23.66 72.94 -17.19
C MET A 577 -22.96 74.09 -17.94
N ASN A 578 -22.19 74.94 -17.25
CA ASN A 578 -21.52 76.11 -17.83
C ASN A 578 -20.03 75.90 -18.13
N PHE A 579 -19.53 74.68 -17.95
CA PHE A 579 -18.18 74.31 -18.33
C PHE A 579 -18.17 73.94 -19.83
N THR A 580 -17.11 74.29 -20.54
CA THR A 580 -16.88 73.83 -21.91
C THR A 580 -15.38 73.57 -22.06
N PRO A 581 -14.96 72.36 -22.45
CA PRO A 581 -13.56 72.04 -22.60
C PRO A 581 -12.98 72.65 -23.88
N VAL A 582 -11.65 72.75 -23.94
CA VAL A 582 -10.95 73.07 -25.20
C VAL A 582 -10.77 71.77 -25.98
N PHE A 583 -11.31 71.71 -27.19
CA PHE A 583 -11.29 70.51 -28.03
C PHE A 583 -9.93 70.31 -28.72
N LEU A 584 -9.59 69.08 -29.13
CA LEU A 584 -8.29 68.78 -29.74
C LEU A 584 -8.07 69.56 -31.02
N SER A 585 -9.14 69.70 -31.81
CA SER A 585 -9.15 70.47 -33.05
C SER A 585 -8.80 71.95 -32.80
N GLN A 586 -9.22 72.51 -31.66
CA GLN A 586 -8.90 73.88 -31.25
C GLN A 586 -7.45 73.98 -30.78
N LEU A 587 -7.01 73.09 -29.88
CA LEU A 587 -5.62 73.05 -29.37
C LEU A 587 -4.59 72.95 -30.50
N ARG A 588 -4.91 72.18 -31.54
CA ARG A 588 -4.08 72.05 -32.73
C ARG A 588 -4.00 73.34 -33.55
N GLN A 589 -5.12 74.05 -33.69
CA GLN A 589 -5.18 75.32 -34.44
C GLN A 589 -4.50 76.46 -33.69
N GLU A 590 -4.53 76.45 -32.37
CA GLU A 590 -3.91 77.46 -31.51
C GLU A 590 -2.38 77.44 -31.59
N ASP A 591 -1.76 76.25 -31.48
CA ASP A 591 -0.30 76.10 -31.55
C ASP A 591 0.11 74.76 -32.19
N GLU A 592 0.19 74.76 -33.52
CA GLU A 592 0.62 73.57 -34.28
C GLU A 592 2.07 73.15 -33.92
N SER A 593 2.92 74.08 -33.45
CA SER A 593 4.30 73.74 -33.07
C SER A 593 4.36 72.91 -31.78
N GLN A 594 3.56 73.30 -30.78
CA GLN A 594 3.37 72.53 -29.55
C GLN A 594 2.65 71.22 -29.82
N TYR A 595 1.67 71.21 -30.72
CA TYR A 595 1.00 69.97 -31.14
C TYR A 595 1.99 68.98 -31.74
N GLN A 596 2.87 69.40 -32.65
CA GLN A 596 3.89 68.52 -33.24
C GLN A 596 4.92 68.05 -32.21
N LEU A 597 5.29 68.92 -31.25
CA LEU A 597 6.17 68.53 -30.14
C LEU A 597 5.50 67.47 -29.26
N ALA A 598 4.25 67.66 -28.86
CA ALA A 598 3.48 66.67 -28.10
C ALA A 598 3.31 65.37 -28.89
N ALA A 599 2.99 65.44 -30.18
CA ALA A 599 2.84 64.27 -31.05
C ALA A 599 4.13 63.44 -31.14
N SER A 600 5.29 64.09 -31.15
CA SER A 600 6.59 63.41 -31.13
C SER A 600 6.84 62.68 -29.80
N GLN A 601 6.52 63.30 -28.67
CA GLN A 601 6.73 62.71 -27.33
C GLN A 601 5.73 61.59 -27.04
N CYS A 602 4.47 61.78 -27.44
CA CYS A 602 3.37 60.83 -27.34
C CYS A 602 3.39 59.74 -28.42
N ARG A 603 4.39 59.72 -29.30
CA ARG A 603 4.51 58.74 -30.41
C ARG A 603 3.23 58.63 -31.24
N GLY A 604 2.52 59.74 -31.41
CA GLY A 604 1.27 59.82 -32.18
C GLY A 604 -0.01 59.35 -31.48
N SER A 605 0.00 59.00 -30.18
CA SER A 605 -1.24 58.72 -29.42
C SER A 605 -2.05 60.01 -29.26
N LYS A 606 -3.31 60.01 -29.74
CA LYS A 606 -4.18 61.19 -29.70
C LYS A 606 -4.55 61.56 -28.27
N GLU A 607 -4.78 60.57 -27.43
CA GLU A 607 -5.12 60.68 -26.01
C GLU A 607 -3.99 61.39 -25.26
N CYS A 608 -2.75 60.90 -25.42
CA CYS A 608 -1.59 61.53 -24.81
C CYS A 608 -1.36 62.98 -25.30
N ILE A 609 -1.54 63.22 -26.60
CA ILE A 609 -1.38 64.57 -27.17
C ILE A 609 -2.42 65.51 -26.56
N TYR A 610 -3.68 65.07 -26.50
CA TYR A 610 -4.77 65.84 -25.92
C TYR A 610 -4.45 66.21 -24.47
N ASP A 611 -4.26 65.22 -23.61
CA ASP A 611 -3.97 65.40 -22.18
C ASP A 611 -2.77 66.33 -21.94
N SER A 612 -1.70 66.20 -22.75
CA SER A 612 -0.50 67.02 -22.60
C SER A 612 -0.77 68.50 -22.90
N LEU A 613 -1.60 68.77 -23.91
CA LEU A 613 -1.91 70.13 -24.36
C LEU A 613 -3.03 70.76 -23.52
N SER A 614 -4.06 69.99 -23.20
CA SER A 614 -5.23 70.44 -22.43
C SER A 614 -4.85 70.77 -20.98
N THR A 615 -4.00 69.95 -20.35
CA THR A 615 -3.57 70.14 -18.95
C THR A 615 -2.29 71.00 -18.83
N GLY A 616 -1.52 71.11 -19.91
CA GLY A 616 -0.19 71.72 -19.90
C GLY A 616 0.88 70.87 -19.20
N ASP A 617 0.59 69.59 -18.91
CA ASP A 617 1.50 68.67 -18.22
C ASP A 617 1.73 67.38 -19.03
N MET A 618 2.93 67.24 -19.57
CA MET A 618 3.36 66.07 -20.33
C MET A 618 3.32 64.77 -19.49
N ALA A 619 3.50 64.86 -18.16
CA ALA A 619 3.44 63.68 -17.30
C ALA A 619 2.03 63.07 -17.24
N VAL A 620 0.99 63.89 -17.40
CA VAL A 620 -0.40 63.42 -17.50
C VAL A 620 -0.60 62.65 -18.80
N GLY A 621 -0.23 63.24 -19.95
CA GLY A 621 -0.37 62.57 -21.24
C GLY A 621 0.41 61.25 -21.35
N LEU A 622 1.64 61.21 -20.83
CA LEU A 622 2.43 59.97 -20.80
C LEU A 622 1.83 58.90 -19.87
N ALA A 623 1.20 59.29 -18.75
CA ALA A 623 0.49 58.34 -17.89
C ALA A 623 -0.74 57.74 -18.60
N THR A 624 -1.51 58.57 -19.30
CA THR A 624 -2.66 58.14 -20.11
C THR A 624 -2.26 57.21 -21.25
N GLN A 625 -1.14 57.50 -21.93
CA GLN A 625 -0.58 56.58 -22.91
C GLN A 625 -0.27 55.21 -22.29
N SER A 626 0.35 55.20 -21.10
CA SER A 626 0.68 53.96 -20.41
C SER A 626 -0.56 53.15 -20.04
N PHE A 627 -1.62 53.79 -19.53
CA PHE A 627 -2.87 53.10 -19.20
C PHE A 627 -3.59 52.57 -20.44
N THR A 628 -3.63 53.36 -21.52
CA THR A 628 -4.25 52.93 -22.78
C THR A 628 -3.49 51.75 -23.38
N ALA A 629 -2.16 51.76 -23.33
CA ALA A 629 -1.32 50.65 -23.79
C ALA A 629 -1.55 49.38 -22.95
N ASP A 630 -1.61 49.50 -21.62
CA ASP A 630 -1.91 48.38 -20.72
C ASP A 630 -3.32 47.79 -20.98
N PHE A 631 -4.32 48.66 -21.18
CA PHE A 631 -5.68 48.24 -21.53
C PHE A 631 -5.73 47.46 -22.85
N GLN A 632 -5.07 47.96 -23.90
CA GLN A 632 -5.02 47.28 -25.20
C GLN A 632 -4.25 45.95 -25.13
N GLN A 633 -3.16 45.90 -24.36
CA GLN A 633 -2.43 44.66 -24.09
C GLN A 633 -3.32 43.65 -23.37
N LYS A 634 -4.05 44.08 -22.33
CA LYS A 634 -4.98 43.23 -21.59
C LYS A 634 -6.08 42.65 -22.48
N LYS A 635 -6.71 43.49 -23.32
CA LYS A 635 -7.70 43.07 -24.31
C LYS A 635 -7.12 42.05 -25.30
N THR A 636 -5.89 42.26 -25.75
CA THR A 636 -5.21 41.34 -26.68
C THR A 636 -4.95 39.97 -26.05
N VAL A 637 -4.41 39.94 -24.83
CA VAL A 637 -4.08 38.69 -24.12
C VAL A 637 -5.33 37.90 -23.75
N LEU A 638 -6.38 38.57 -23.24
CA LEU A 638 -7.63 37.89 -22.88
C LEU A 638 -8.30 37.21 -24.08
N ASN A 639 -8.20 37.83 -25.27
CA ASN A 639 -8.77 37.31 -26.51
C ASN A 639 -7.82 36.37 -27.29
N ALA A 640 -6.64 36.06 -26.76
CA ALA A 640 -5.70 35.13 -27.38
C ALA A 640 -5.97 33.70 -26.88
N PHE A 641 -6.49 32.84 -27.76
CA PHE A 641 -6.78 31.44 -27.45
C PHE A 641 -5.74 30.49 -28.04
N PRO A 642 -5.33 29.42 -27.32
CA PRO A 642 -4.57 28.33 -27.91
C PRO A 642 -5.44 27.49 -28.87
N PRO A 643 -4.83 26.61 -29.69
CA PRO A 643 -5.58 25.62 -30.46
C PRO A 643 -6.41 24.70 -29.56
N VAL A 644 -7.43 24.06 -30.12
CA VAL A 644 -8.23 23.03 -29.45
C VAL A 644 -7.80 21.65 -29.94
N ILE A 645 -7.44 20.76 -29.02
CA ILE A 645 -7.13 19.35 -29.34
C ILE A 645 -8.40 18.52 -29.21
N THR A 646 -8.69 17.71 -30.23
CA THR A 646 -9.84 16.79 -30.26
C THR A 646 -9.38 15.36 -30.52
N GLY A 647 -9.87 14.43 -29.70
CA GLY A 647 -9.58 13.00 -29.76
C GLY A 647 -9.78 12.32 -28.40
N ASP A 648 -9.86 10.99 -28.40
CA ASP A 648 -9.96 10.20 -27.17
C ASP A 648 -8.61 10.21 -26.42
N PRO A 649 -8.54 10.71 -25.17
CA PRO A 649 -7.29 10.74 -24.42
C PRO A 649 -6.82 9.35 -23.95
N SER A 650 -7.67 8.31 -24.07
CA SER A 650 -7.40 6.98 -23.56
C SER A 650 -6.83 6.06 -24.65
N LEU A 651 -5.73 5.38 -24.34
CA LEU A 651 -5.12 4.37 -25.21
C LEU A 651 -5.00 3.06 -24.46
N THR A 652 -5.49 1.98 -25.09
CA THR A 652 -5.41 0.63 -24.54
C THR A 652 -4.66 -0.26 -25.52
N ALA A 653 -3.68 -1.02 -25.03
CA ALA A 653 -2.87 -1.93 -25.85
C ALA A 653 -2.56 -3.23 -25.10
N PHE A 654 -2.44 -4.32 -25.85
CA PHE A 654 -1.77 -5.53 -25.39
C PHE A 654 -0.25 -5.40 -25.56
N LYS A 655 0.54 -6.15 -24.78
CA LYS A 655 2.01 -6.13 -24.85
C LYS A 655 2.51 -6.40 -26.27
N ALA A 656 3.41 -5.55 -26.76
CA ALA A 656 3.95 -5.54 -28.13
C ALA A 656 2.91 -5.36 -29.24
N GLU A 657 1.69 -4.94 -28.91
CA GLU A 657 0.69 -4.55 -29.90
C GLU A 657 0.86 -3.07 -30.26
N ARG A 658 0.97 -2.78 -31.56
CA ARG A 658 1.08 -1.41 -32.05
C ARG A 658 -0.29 -0.77 -32.22
N VAL A 659 -0.60 0.21 -31.39
CA VAL A 659 -1.83 1.01 -31.44
C VAL A 659 -1.58 2.35 -32.12
N ARG A 660 -2.45 2.71 -33.06
CA ARG A 660 -2.43 4.01 -33.75
C ARG A 660 -3.70 4.80 -33.45
N ARG A 661 -3.55 6.09 -33.16
CA ARG A 661 -4.65 7.04 -32.97
C ARG A 661 -4.37 8.34 -33.74
N GLN A 662 -5.43 8.96 -34.23
CA GLN A 662 -5.36 10.23 -34.95
C GLN A 662 -6.06 11.30 -34.13
N TYR A 663 -5.33 12.36 -33.80
CA TYR A 663 -5.85 13.54 -33.13
C TYR A 663 -5.97 14.69 -34.13
N ARG A 664 -6.83 15.65 -33.81
CA ARG A 664 -7.03 16.85 -34.62
C ARG A 664 -6.86 18.09 -33.75
N ALA A 665 -5.96 18.98 -34.17
CA ALA A 665 -5.83 20.31 -33.61
C ALA A 665 -6.62 21.31 -34.46
N VAL A 666 -7.44 22.13 -33.83
CA VAL A 666 -8.27 23.16 -34.47
C VAL A 666 -7.76 24.53 -34.02
N GLY A 667 -7.37 25.37 -34.96
CA GLY A 667 -6.84 26.71 -34.70
C GLY A 667 -6.00 27.21 -35.86
N LEU A 668 -5.78 28.52 -35.92
CA LEU A 668 -4.95 29.13 -36.97
C LEU A 668 -3.51 28.62 -36.85
N GLY A 669 -3.00 27.98 -37.91
CA GLY A 669 -1.65 27.43 -37.94
C GLY A 669 -1.40 26.29 -36.94
N ALA A 670 -2.45 25.66 -36.42
CA ALA A 670 -2.33 24.63 -35.38
C ALA A 670 -1.56 23.40 -35.88
N ARG A 671 -0.52 23.02 -35.13
CA ARG A 671 0.31 21.83 -35.41
C ARG A 671 0.72 21.15 -34.10
N PHE A 672 0.90 19.84 -34.14
CA PHE A 672 1.34 19.09 -32.96
C PHE A 672 2.86 19.17 -32.79
N VAL A 673 3.33 19.22 -31.54
CA VAL A 673 4.76 19.08 -31.23
C VAL A 673 5.15 17.61 -31.39
N PRO A 674 6.09 17.28 -32.30
CA PRO A 674 6.47 15.89 -32.52
C PRO A 674 7.25 15.34 -31.33
N HIS A 675 6.98 14.07 -31.01
CA HIS A 675 7.68 13.32 -29.96
C HIS A 675 8.14 11.99 -30.54
N LEU A 676 9.39 11.60 -30.31
CA LEU A 676 9.96 10.36 -30.81
C LEU A 676 10.61 9.60 -29.65
N SER A 677 10.16 8.38 -29.41
CA SER A 677 10.72 7.46 -28.43
C SER A 677 10.60 6.02 -28.95
N PRO A 678 11.31 5.04 -28.36
CA PRO A 678 11.27 3.65 -28.83
C PRO A 678 9.85 3.05 -28.85
N GLU A 679 9.01 3.41 -27.89
CA GLU A 679 7.65 2.84 -27.73
C GLU A 679 6.54 3.81 -28.15
N LEU A 680 6.80 5.12 -28.24
CA LEU A 680 5.77 6.13 -28.51
C LEU A 680 6.25 7.21 -29.48
N ASN A 681 5.51 7.39 -30.56
CA ASN A 681 5.77 8.40 -31.58
C ASN A 681 4.54 9.28 -31.84
N ILE A 682 4.73 10.59 -31.85
CA ILE A 682 3.74 11.61 -32.19
C ILE A 682 4.26 12.39 -33.39
N SER A 683 3.48 12.42 -34.46
CA SER A 683 3.79 13.20 -35.66
C SER A 683 3.20 14.61 -35.57
N GLU A 684 3.75 15.54 -36.34
CA GLU A 684 3.21 16.92 -36.48
C GLU A 684 1.77 16.95 -37.01
N SER A 685 1.38 15.94 -37.79
CA SER A 685 0.01 15.75 -38.31
C SER A 685 -1.00 15.23 -37.28
N GLY A 686 -0.57 14.89 -36.06
CA GLY A 686 -1.44 14.37 -35.00
C GLY A 686 -1.66 12.85 -35.02
N THR A 687 -0.95 12.10 -35.87
CA THR A 687 -0.85 10.64 -35.69
C THR A 687 0.00 10.34 -34.47
N LEU A 688 -0.55 9.62 -33.50
CA LEU A 688 0.14 8.99 -32.38
C LEU A 688 0.21 7.48 -32.61
N THR A 689 1.39 6.90 -32.42
CA THR A 689 1.62 5.45 -32.46
C THR A 689 2.28 5.01 -31.16
N TRP A 690 1.69 4.03 -30.49
CA TRP A 690 2.18 3.46 -29.23
C TRP A 690 2.36 1.95 -29.38
N GLU A 691 3.54 1.44 -29.06
CA GLU A 691 3.89 0.02 -29.05
C GLU A 691 4.64 -0.30 -27.74
N PRO A 692 3.92 -0.73 -26.69
CA PRO A 692 4.52 -0.96 -25.38
C PRO A 692 5.27 -2.29 -25.33
N HIS A 693 6.55 -2.28 -24.92
CA HIS A 693 7.35 -3.48 -24.67
C HIS A 693 7.62 -3.72 -23.18
N GLY A 694 7.58 -2.66 -22.36
CA GLY A 694 7.80 -2.71 -20.92
C GLY A 694 6.64 -2.15 -20.07
N THR A 695 6.80 -2.25 -18.74
CA THR A 695 5.88 -1.69 -17.74
C THR A 695 6.50 -0.50 -17.02
N ALA A 696 7.42 0.21 -17.68
CA ALA A 696 8.05 1.40 -17.10
C ALA A 696 7.02 2.54 -16.99
N PRO A 697 7.08 3.38 -15.93
CA PRO A 697 6.17 4.51 -15.80
C PRO A 697 6.23 5.43 -17.04
N LEU A 698 5.07 5.81 -17.57
CA LEU A 698 4.94 6.63 -18.78
C LEU A 698 3.93 7.76 -18.52
N THR A 699 4.35 9.01 -18.74
CA THR A 699 3.50 10.19 -18.71
C THR A 699 3.77 11.08 -19.90
N ILE A 700 2.77 11.23 -20.76
CA ILE A 700 2.86 12.04 -21.99
C ILE A 700 1.63 12.92 -22.10
N ASN A 701 1.87 14.20 -22.38
CA ASN A 701 0.84 15.16 -22.75
C ASN A 701 0.98 15.42 -24.25
N LEU A 702 -0.12 15.35 -24.98
CA LEU A 702 -0.16 15.77 -26.38
C LEU A 702 -0.21 17.30 -26.42
N GLU A 703 0.76 17.91 -27.09
CA GLU A 703 0.88 19.37 -27.21
C GLU A 703 0.57 19.83 -28.65
N ALA A 704 -0.28 20.83 -28.78
CA ALA A 704 -0.56 21.52 -30.05
C ALA A 704 -0.28 23.02 -29.91
N VAL A 705 0.46 23.59 -30.86
CA VAL A 705 0.89 25.00 -30.86
C VAL A 705 0.21 25.74 -32.01
N GLY A 706 -0.33 26.93 -31.72
CA GLY A 706 -0.93 27.82 -32.71
C GLY A 706 0.04 28.86 -33.28
N SER A 707 -0.39 29.63 -34.27
CA SER A 707 0.42 30.71 -34.86
C SER A 707 0.73 31.86 -33.89
N ASN A 708 -0.06 32.02 -32.83
CA ASN A 708 0.15 32.97 -31.74
C ASN A 708 1.13 32.46 -30.67
N ASN A 709 1.78 31.32 -30.91
CA ASN A 709 2.74 30.68 -29.99
C ASN A 709 2.14 30.26 -28.64
N LEU A 710 0.80 30.17 -28.55
CA LEU A 710 0.10 29.54 -27.43
C LEU A 710 -0.05 28.05 -27.71
N SER A 711 0.14 27.24 -26.66
CA SER A 711 -0.07 25.79 -26.72
C SER A 711 -1.32 25.35 -25.97
N ALA A 712 -1.84 24.20 -26.37
CA ALA A 712 -2.82 23.43 -25.63
C ALA A 712 -2.24 22.06 -25.30
N LEU A 713 -2.60 21.55 -24.12
CA LEU A 713 -2.18 20.23 -23.65
C LEU A 713 -3.40 19.32 -23.50
N LEU A 714 -3.26 18.07 -23.93
CA LEU A 714 -4.18 16.99 -23.63
C LEU A 714 -3.40 15.89 -22.90
N GLN A 715 -3.72 15.67 -21.62
CA GLN A 715 -3.12 14.58 -20.86
C GLN A 715 -3.65 13.23 -21.35
N LEU A 716 -2.75 12.35 -21.78
CA LEU A 716 -3.09 11.03 -22.27
C LEU A 716 -3.09 10.02 -21.11
N HIS A 717 -3.96 9.01 -21.19
CA HIS A 717 -4.06 7.91 -20.25
C HIS A 717 -3.81 6.59 -20.98
N PHE A 718 -2.85 5.80 -20.48
CA PHE A 718 -2.44 4.56 -21.12
C PHE A 718 -2.85 3.37 -20.27
N THR A 719 -3.48 2.36 -20.87
CA THR A 719 -3.80 1.09 -20.23
C THR A 719 -3.11 -0.04 -20.97
N LEU A 720 -2.13 -0.65 -20.31
CA LEU A 720 -1.36 -1.77 -20.84
C LEU A 720 -1.88 -3.08 -20.23
N CYS A 721 -2.20 -4.04 -21.09
CA CYS A 721 -2.33 -5.42 -20.68
C CYS A 721 -1.04 -6.19 -20.97
N SER A 722 -0.44 -6.74 -19.92
CA SER A 722 0.78 -7.56 -20.00
C SER A 722 0.53 -9.05 -19.73
N CYS A 723 -0.73 -9.50 -19.74
CA CYS A 723 -1.09 -10.90 -19.55
C CYS A 723 -0.49 -11.80 -20.65
N SER A 724 -0.40 -13.10 -20.40
CA SER A 724 0.05 -14.09 -21.39
C SER A 724 -0.83 -14.11 -22.63
N ARG A 725 -2.15 -13.92 -22.48
CA ARG A 725 -3.10 -13.84 -23.60
C ARG A 725 -4.02 -12.63 -23.47
N ILE A 726 -4.44 -12.09 -24.61
CA ILE A 726 -5.32 -10.91 -24.65
C ILE A 726 -6.71 -11.15 -24.01
N GLN A 727 -7.21 -12.38 -24.04
CA GLN A 727 -8.52 -12.73 -23.46
C GLN A 727 -8.49 -12.75 -21.92
N GLU A 728 -7.30 -12.83 -21.33
CA GLU A 728 -7.09 -12.84 -19.87
C GLU A 728 -7.10 -11.41 -19.30
N CYS A 729 -7.08 -10.37 -20.14
CA CYS A 729 -6.99 -8.98 -19.68
C CYS A 729 -8.30 -8.49 -19.05
N ASP A 730 -8.24 -8.06 -17.79
CA ASP A 730 -9.33 -7.38 -17.10
C ASP A 730 -9.08 -5.87 -17.05
N TYR A 731 -9.54 -5.17 -18.08
CA TYR A 731 -9.43 -3.71 -18.18
C TYR A 731 -10.33 -2.95 -17.20
N SER A 732 -11.24 -3.63 -16.49
CA SER A 732 -12.07 -3.00 -15.45
C SER A 732 -11.34 -2.87 -14.12
N ASN A 733 -10.28 -3.66 -13.92
CA ASN A 733 -9.47 -3.68 -12.71
C ASN A 733 -8.02 -3.29 -13.08
N THR A 734 -7.68 -2.03 -12.88
CA THR A 734 -6.36 -1.49 -13.22
C THR A 734 -5.62 -0.92 -12.02
N VAL A 735 -4.29 -0.88 -12.11
CA VAL A 735 -3.41 -0.28 -11.11
C VAL A 735 -2.48 0.73 -11.77
N THR A 736 -2.33 1.91 -11.16
CA THR A 736 -1.45 2.97 -11.65
C THR A 736 0.02 2.61 -11.41
N VAL A 737 0.87 2.76 -12.42
CA VAL A 737 2.31 2.48 -12.32
C VAL A 737 3.07 3.74 -11.96
N GLY A 738 3.77 3.73 -10.82
CA GLY A 738 4.78 4.75 -10.48
C GLY A 738 4.28 6.20 -10.54
N TRP A 739 3.03 6.47 -10.14
CA TRP A 739 2.40 7.80 -10.17
C TRP A 739 2.37 8.42 -11.59
N SER A 740 2.40 7.58 -12.63
CA SER A 740 2.38 7.99 -14.03
C SER A 740 0.99 7.87 -14.66
N SER A 741 0.86 8.24 -15.93
CA SER A 741 -0.38 8.04 -16.69
C SER A 741 -0.59 6.61 -17.20
N LEU A 742 0.37 5.71 -16.96
CA LEU A 742 0.29 4.29 -17.31
C LEU A 742 -0.42 3.48 -16.23
N GLN A 743 -1.41 2.71 -16.66
CA GLN A 743 -2.18 1.76 -15.87
C GLN A 743 -1.91 0.34 -16.39
N LEU A 744 -1.79 -0.61 -15.48
CA LEU A 744 -1.73 -2.04 -15.82
C LEU A 744 -3.08 -2.67 -15.56
N ALA A 745 -3.61 -3.36 -16.57
CA ALA A 745 -4.78 -4.22 -16.41
C ALA A 745 -4.42 -5.48 -15.61
N ALA A 746 -5.33 -5.90 -14.73
CA ALA A 746 -5.21 -7.16 -14.03
C ALA A 746 -5.40 -8.34 -14.99
N CYS A 747 -4.91 -9.52 -14.62
CA CYS A 747 -5.02 -10.72 -15.43
C CYS A 747 -5.93 -11.78 -14.79
N ARG A 748 -6.83 -12.33 -15.61
CA ARG A 748 -7.72 -13.46 -15.37
C ARG A 748 -7.15 -14.72 -16.03
N CYS A 749 -6.27 -15.41 -15.31
CA CYS A 749 -5.54 -16.56 -15.81
C CYS A 749 -6.45 -17.78 -16.01
N GLU A 750 -6.35 -18.39 -17.19
CA GLU A 750 -7.04 -19.64 -17.50
C GLU A 750 -6.11 -20.84 -17.35
N GLY A 751 -6.71 -22.04 -17.23
CA GLY A 751 -5.96 -23.30 -17.28
C GLY A 751 -4.98 -23.52 -16.14
N GLY A 752 -5.19 -22.88 -14.97
CA GLY A 752 -4.35 -23.04 -13.77
C GLY A 752 -3.06 -22.21 -13.76
N TYR A 753 -2.86 -21.33 -14.76
CA TYR A 753 -1.75 -20.39 -14.77
C TYR A 753 -1.88 -19.38 -13.62
N SER A 754 -0.74 -18.87 -13.16
CA SER A 754 -0.68 -17.94 -12.02
C SER A 754 0.35 -16.82 -12.23
N GLY A 755 0.43 -15.94 -11.24
CA GLY A 755 1.28 -14.76 -11.28
C GLY A 755 0.57 -13.54 -11.87
N PRO A 756 1.13 -12.33 -11.66
CA PRO A 756 0.48 -11.06 -12.01
C PRO A 756 0.17 -10.91 -13.51
N PHE A 757 0.84 -11.68 -14.37
CA PHE A 757 0.68 -11.67 -15.82
C PHE A 757 0.31 -13.04 -16.39
N CYS A 758 -0.13 -13.99 -15.55
CA CYS A 758 -0.39 -15.39 -15.95
C CYS A 758 0.84 -16.06 -16.59
N GLN A 759 2.03 -15.67 -16.17
CA GLN A 759 3.29 -16.15 -16.72
C GLN A 759 3.76 -17.46 -16.09
N ASN A 760 3.26 -17.78 -14.90
CA ASN A 760 3.64 -19.00 -14.19
C ASN A 760 2.71 -20.13 -14.65
N PRO A 761 3.24 -21.25 -15.17
CA PRO A 761 2.43 -22.40 -15.49
C PRO A 761 1.78 -22.99 -14.22
N PRO A 762 0.75 -23.83 -14.38
CA PRO A 762 0.21 -24.62 -13.28
C PRO A 762 1.34 -25.39 -12.61
N ASP A 763 1.48 -25.25 -11.29
CA ASP A 763 2.43 -26.00 -10.50
C ASP A 763 1.71 -27.21 -9.88
N PRO A 764 2.00 -28.44 -10.33
CA PRO A 764 1.42 -29.66 -9.75
C PRO A 764 1.69 -29.80 -8.24
N CYS A 765 2.70 -29.11 -7.72
CA CYS A 765 3.08 -29.11 -6.30
C CYS A 765 2.42 -28.02 -5.47
N ALA A 766 1.66 -27.09 -6.07
CA ALA A 766 1.08 -25.95 -5.35
C ALA A 766 0.08 -26.36 -4.25
N GLN A 767 -0.66 -27.46 -4.46
CA GLN A 767 -1.59 -28.02 -3.47
C GLN A 767 -0.87 -28.65 -2.26
N GLY A 768 0.42 -28.94 -2.38
CA GLY A 768 1.20 -29.63 -1.36
C GLY A 768 0.91 -31.14 -1.32
N CYS A 769 1.98 -31.93 -1.30
CA CYS A 769 1.86 -33.38 -1.17
C CYS A 769 1.67 -33.81 0.28
N PHE A 770 1.13 -35.01 0.45
CA PHE A 770 1.02 -35.68 1.73
C PHE A 770 2.39 -35.77 2.44
N PRO A 771 2.46 -35.61 3.77
CA PRO A 771 3.72 -35.68 4.51
C PRO A 771 4.58 -36.90 4.17
N GLY A 772 5.83 -36.66 3.74
CA GLY A 772 6.78 -37.71 3.36
C GLY A 772 6.69 -38.17 1.90
N VAL A 773 5.77 -37.62 1.10
CA VAL A 773 5.71 -37.81 -0.36
C VAL A 773 6.59 -36.75 -1.03
N HIS A 774 7.42 -37.20 -1.99
CA HIS A 774 8.19 -36.29 -2.82
C HIS A 774 7.29 -35.69 -3.91
N CYS A 775 7.36 -34.36 -4.07
CA CYS A 775 6.72 -33.69 -5.20
C CYS A 775 7.71 -33.51 -6.35
N ASP A 776 7.34 -33.99 -7.52
CA ASP A 776 8.03 -33.75 -8.77
C ASP A 776 7.35 -32.59 -9.53
N SER A 777 8.13 -31.64 -10.03
CA SER A 777 7.59 -30.42 -10.66
C SER A 777 6.89 -30.66 -12.01
N LEU A 778 7.04 -31.84 -12.61
CA LEU A 778 6.37 -32.23 -13.87
C LEU A 778 5.25 -33.24 -13.63
N ALA A 779 5.45 -34.19 -12.71
CA ALA A 779 4.52 -35.30 -12.47
C ALA A 779 3.58 -35.08 -11.26
N GLY A 780 3.85 -34.09 -10.40
CA GLY A 780 3.11 -33.85 -9.16
C GLY A 780 3.54 -34.78 -8.03
N CYS A 781 2.61 -35.10 -7.13
CA CYS A 781 2.91 -35.93 -5.98
C CYS A 781 3.23 -37.37 -6.37
N GLY A 782 4.33 -37.88 -5.81
CA GLY A 782 4.69 -39.29 -5.91
C GLY A 782 3.74 -40.22 -5.15
N PRO A 783 4.00 -41.54 -5.15
CA PRO A 783 3.16 -42.49 -4.45
C PRO A 783 3.16 -42.25 -2.93
N CYS A 784 2.04 -42.58 -2.29
CA CYS A 784 1.90 -42.52 -0.84
C CYS A 784 2.98 -43.34 -0.10
N PRO A 785 3.38 -42.93 1.12
CA PRO A 785 4.36 -43.64 1.91
C PRO A 785 3.96 -45.10 2.18
N ALA A 786 4.94 -45.97 2.42
CA ALA A 786 4.70 -47.41 2.60
C ALA A 786 3.67 -47.70 3.70
N GLY A 787 2.60 -48.43 3.34
CA GLY A 787 1.49 -48.76 4.23
C GLY A 787 0.24 -47.88 4.05
N LEU A 788 0.33 -46.84 3.22
CA LEU A 788 -0.78 -45.97 2.84
C LEU A 788 -1.10 -46.16 1.34
N THR A 789 -2.34 -45.84 0.96
CA THR A 789 -2.84 -45.88 -0.42
C THR A 789 -3.48 -44.54 -0.78
N GLY A 790 -3.33 -44.11 -2.03
CA GLY A 790 -3.83 -42.81 -2.47
C GLY A 790 -3.07 -42.29 -3.69
N ASP A 791 -3.34 -41.04 -4.05
CA ASP A 791 -2.76 -40.32 -5.19
C ASP A 791 -1.54 -39.45 -4.81
N GLY A 792 -1.09 -39.52 -3.55
CA GLY A 792 0.05 -38.74 -3.05
C GLY A 792 -0.32 -37.37 -2.50
N HIS A 793 -1.50 -36.83 -2.84
CA HIS A 793 -2.11 -35.69 -2.15
C HIS A 793 -2.95 -36.20 -0.99
N HIS A 794 -3.80 -37.20 -1.24
CA HIS A 794 -4.65 -37.82 -0.24
C HIS A 794 -4.20 -39.25 0.04
N CYS A 795 -3.47 -39.44 1.13
CA CYS A 795 -3.03 -40.76 1.55
C CYS A 795 -3.86 -41.26 2.73
N SER A 796 -4.45 -42.44 2.58
CA SER A 796 -5.21 -43.09 3.65
C SER A 796 -4.59 -44.44 3.99
N GLY A 797 -4.67 -44.84 5.26
CA GLY A 797 -4.32 -46.19 5.66
C GLY A 797 -5.32 -47.16 5.05
N CYS A 798 -4.84 -48.20 4.37
CA CYS A 798 -5.71 -49.31 3.99
C CYS A 798 -6.28 -49.89 5.30
N GLY A 799 -7.59 -49.71 5.51
CA GLY A 799 -8.30 -50.29 6.63
C GLY A 799 -7.88 -51.75 6.77
N SER A 800 -7.38 -52.10 7.96
CA SER A 800 -6.82 -53.41 8.28
C SER A 800 -7.57 -54.57 7.64
N ALA A 801 -6.95 -55.28 6.69
CA ALA A 801 -7.45 -56.58 6.23
C ALA A 801 -7.53 -57.62 7.37
N CYS A 802 -6.87 -57.37 8.50
CA CYS A 802 -6.96 -58.15 9.73
C CYS A 802 -7.97 -57.52 10.69
N GLY A 803 -9.28 -57.75 10.49
CA GLY A 803 -10.32 -57.33 11.43
C GLY A 803 -10.01 -57.75 12.89
N SER A 804 -10.25 -56.84 13.85
CA SER A 804 -10.17 -56.98 15.32
C SER A 804 -9.16 -57.97 15.93
N ARG A 805 -8.03 -58.25 15.27
CA ARG A 805 -6.95 -59.09 15.78
C ARG A 805 -5.86 -58.17 16.32
N SER A 806 -5.68 -58.18 17.63
CA SER A 806 -4.59 -57.47 18.30
C SER A 806 -3.38 -58.39 18.47
N CYS A 807 -2.18 -57.80 18.54
CA CYS A 807 -0.98 -58.53 18.92
C CYS A 807 -1.18 -59.21 20.29
N PRO A 808 -0.76 -60.48 20.44
CA PRO A 808 -0.79 -61.15 21.74
C PRO A 808 -0.04 -60.32 22.80
N THR A 809 -0.63 -60.15 23.97
CA THR A 809 -0.02 -59.41 25.08
C THR A 809 1.33 -60.05 25.45
N GLY A 810 2.41 -59.28 25.44
CA GLY A 810 3.76 -59.79 25.69
C GLY A 810 4.43 -60.51 24.52
N TYR A 811 3.96 -60.31 23.27
CA TYR A 811 4.60 -60.93 22.11
C TYR A 811 6.05 -60.45 21.87
N CYS A 812 6.32 -59.16 22.11
CA CYS A 812 7.65 -58.54 22.01
C CYS A 812 8.15 -58.14 23.40
N SER A 813 9.41 -58.43 23.69
CA SER A 813 10.04 -58.13 24.98
C SER A 813 10.89 -56.86 24.92
N ASN A 814 11.34 -56.37 26.08
CA ASN A 814 12.37 -55.32 26.21
C ASN A 814 12.12 -54.04 25.38
N GLY A 815 10.87 -53.58 25.34
CA GLY A 815 10.48 -52.35 24.63
C GLY A 815 10.29 -52.51 23.12
N GLY A 816 10.29 -53.74 22.58
CA GLY A 816 9.96 -54.00 21.19
C GLY A 816 8.49 -53.73 20.85
N HIS A 817 8.23 -53.10 19.71
CA HIS A 817 6.87 -52.82 19.25
C HIS A 817 6.35 -53.95 18.35
N CYS A 818 5.24 -54.58 18.75
CA CYS A 818 4.59 -55.61 17.94
C CYS A 818 3.81 -55.02 16.76
N ARG A 819 3.97 -55.61 15.59
CA ARG A 819 3.22 -55.28 14.36
C ARG A 819 2.67 -56.58 13.74
N LEU A 820 1.50 -56.53 13.12
CA LEU A 820 0.95 -57.67 12.37
C LEU A 820 1.36 -57.58 10.90
N HIS A 821 1.73 -58.71 10.29
CA HIS A 821 2.04 -58.78 8.86
C HIS A 821 0.77 -58.48 8.05
N PRO A 822 0.80 -57.51 7.11
CA PRO A 822 -0.40 -56.93 6.49
C PRO A 822 -1.28 -57.91 5.69
N ILE A 823 -0.71 -59.02 5.22
CA ILE A 823 -1.42 -60.06 4.44
C ILE A 823 -1.67 -61.35 5.26
N ALA A 824 -0.69 -61.76 6.07
CA ALA A 824 -0.72 -63.04 6.78
C ALA A 824 -1.30 -62.94 8.21
N CYS A 825 -1.50 -61.71 8.72
CA CYS A 825 -1.91 -61.42 10.09
C CYS A 825 -1.03 -62.13 11.16
N THR A 826 0.25 -62.36 10.86
CA THR A 826 1.22 -62.95 11.79
C THR A 826 1.95 -61.84 12.56
N PRO A 827 2.11 -61.95 13.90
CA PRO A 827 2.79 -60.93 14.69
C PRO A 827 4.31 -60.97 14.49
N SER A 828 4.93 -59.80 14.36
CA SER A 828 6.38 -59.57 14.26
C SER A 828 6.80 -58.43 15.20
N CYS A 829 8.06 -58.42 15.63
CA CYS A 829 8.58 -57.40 16.55
C CYS A 829 9.55 -56.45 15.86
N ALA A 830 9.36 -55.15 16.04
CA ALA A 830 10.37 -54.14 15.77
C ALA A 830 11.21 -53.93 17.05
N CYS A 831 12.44 -54.45 17.04
CA CYS A 831 13.32 -54.45 18.22
C CYS A 831 14.24 -53.22 18.29
N PRO A 832 14.55 -52.71 19.49
CA PRO A 832 15.59 -51.70 19.68
C PRO A 832 16.96 -52.19 19.16
N PRO A 833 17.87 -51.28 18.74
CA PRO A 833 19.14 -51.63 18.06
C PRO A 833 20.06 -52.62 18.78
N ALA A 834 19.91 -52.77 20.10
CA ALA A 834 20.72 -53.66 20.91
C ALA A 834 20.32 -55.15 20.83
N PHE A 835 19.13 -55.47 20.29
CA PHE A 835 18.61 -56.83 20.21
C PHE A 835 18.72 -57.39 18.78
N THR A 836 19.04 -58.67 18.67
CA THR A 836 19.37 -59.31 17.38
C THR A 836 18.40 -60.42 16.96
N ASP A 837 17.49 -60.85 17.85
CA ASP A 837 16.50 -61.87 17.57
C ASP A 837 15.11 -61.29 17.27
N GLN A 838 14.21 -62.13 16.75
CA GLN A 838 12.88 -61.73 16.27
C GLN A 838 11.88 -61.38 17.38
N ARG A 839 12.20 -61.62 18.66
CA ARG A 839 11.33 -61.30 19.81
C ARG A 839 11.95 -60.33 20.82
N CYS A 840 13.11 -59.77 20.47
CA CYS A 840 13.87 -58.81 21.27
C CYS A 840 14.31 -59.38 22.64
N LEU A 841 14.64 -60.67 22.70
CA LEU A 841 15.08 -61.40 23.90
C LEU A 841 16.60 -61.59 23.95
N VAL A 842 17.27 -61.67 22.81
CA VAL A 842 18.71 -61.89 22.73
C VAL A 842 19.37 -60.58 22.33
N ALA A 843 20.21 -60.06 23.22
CA ALA A 843 20.99 -58.87 22.95
C ALA A 843 22.25 -59.25 22.13
N GLY A 844 22.82 -58.29 21.41
CA GLY A 844 23.98 -58.54 20.56
C GLY A 844 24.36 -57.38 19.62
N GLY A 845 23.46 -56.40 19.46
CA GLY A 845 23.71 -55.18 18.70
C GLY A 845 24.44 -54.12 19.50
N ASP A 846 25.05 -53.16 18.80
CA ASP A 846 25.70 -52.01 19.44
C ASP A 846 24.68 -50.89 19.58
N PHE A 847 24.72 -50.14 20.67
CA PHE A 847 23.82 -49.00 20.88
C PHE A 847 24.54 -47.82 21.51
N ARG A 848 23.94 -46.63 21.42
CA ARG A 848 24.48 -45.42 22.04
C ARG A 848 23.91 -45.25 23.45
N PRO A 849 24.74 -45.04 24.48
CA PRO A 849 24.27 -44.80 25.83
C PRO A 849 23.61 -43.44 25.96
N LEU A 850 22.60 -43.36 26.82
CA LEU A 850 22.01 -42.09 27.23
C LEU A 850 22.85 -41.43 28.34
N PRO A 851 22.90 -40.09 28.39
CA PRO A 851 23.60 -39.38 29.47
C PRO A 851 22.90 -39.61 30.81
N SER A 852 23.69 -39.80 31.87
CA SER A 852 23.16 -39.89 33.23
C SER A 852 22.65 -38.53 33.72
N ALA A 853 21.68 -38.55 34.63
CA ALA A 853 21.01 -37.35 35.15
C ALA A 853 21.94 -36.36 35.89
N GLY A 854 23.20 -36.73 36.13
CA GLY A 854 24.22 -35.90 36.78
C GLY A 854 25.33 -35.38 35.86
N LEU A 855 25.21 -35.52 34.54
CA LEU A 855 26.23 -35.06 33.58
C LEU A 855 26.46 -33.54 33.68
N PRO A 856 27.66 -33.07 34.08
CA PRO A 856 27.96 -31.65 34.17
C PRO A 856 27.92 -30.99 32.80
N ARG A 857 27.41 -29.76 32.75
CA ARG A 857 27.38 -28.96 31.53
C ARG A 857 28.76 -28.39 31.22
N ARG A 858 29.02 -28.23 29.93
CA ARG A 858 30.19 -27.52 29.42
C ARG A 858 29.97 -26.03 29.61
N SER A 859 30.78 -25.37 30.43
CA SER A 859 30.61 -23.95 30.73
C SER A 859 31.86 -23.16 30.35
N ILE A 860 31.67 -22.00 29.73
CA ILE A 860 32.71 -21.04 29.36
C ILE A 860 32.33 -19.65 29.87
N ARG A 861 33.33 -18.85 30.21
CA ARG A 861 33.18 -17.43 30.55
C ARG A 861 33.63 -16.60 29.37
N LEU A 862 32.75 -15.75 28.87
CA LEU A 862 32.99 -14.77 27.82
C LEU A 862 33.14 -13.39 28.44
N ARG A 863 34.24 -12.70 28.12
CA ARG A 863 34.45 -11.30 28.48
C ARG A 863 34.19 -10.42 27.26
N VAL A 864 32.98 -9.86 27.17
CA VAL A 864 32.53 -9.06 26.01
C VAL A 864 32.47 -7.58 26.37
N ARG A 865 32.93 -6.70 25.49
CA ARG A 865 32.83 -5.23 25.69
C ARG A 865 31.86 -4.65 24.68
N THR A 866 30.83 -3.95 25.14
CA THR A 866 29.85 -3.27 24.27
C THR A 866 30.43 -1.94 23.78
N LEU A 867 30.05 -1.50 22.58
CA LEU A 867 30.44 -0.19 22.04
C LEU A 867 29.53 0.96 22.50
N ARG A 868 28.45 0.64 23.21
CA ARG A 868 27.52 1.60 23.81
C ARG A 868 27.07 1.10 25.18
N ASN A 869 26.44 1.97 25.97
CA ASN A 869 25.81 1.57 27.23
C ASN A 869 24.70 0.54 26.93
N ALA A 870 24.67 -0.54 27.71
CA ALA A 870 23.80 -1.68 27.50
C ALA A 870 23.40 -2.29 28.85
N THR A 871 22.21 -2.87 28.93
CA THR A 871 21.78 -3.61 30.13
C THR A 871 22.24 -5.08 30.05
N ALA A 872 22.27 -5.75 31.20
CA ALA A 872 22.59 -7.18 31.26
C ALA A 872 21.60 -8.04 30.43
N GLU A 873 20.33 -7.63 30.33
CA GLU A 873 19.32 -8.33 29.51
C GLU A 873 19.58 -8.19 28.02
N GLU A 874 19.95 -6.99 27.55
CA GLU A 874 20.25 -6.77 26.14
C GLU A 874 21.53 -7.52 25.72
N VAL A 875 22.54 -7.55 26.60
CA VAL A 875 23.74 -8.38 26.41
C VAL A 875 23.39 -9.86 26.40
N ASN A 876 22.51 -10.31 27.31
CA ASN A 876 22.05 -11.70 27.34
C ASN A 876 21.37 -12.11 26.04
N GLY A 877 20.41 -11.30 25.57
CA GLY A 877 19.67 -11.57 24.34
C GLY A 877 20.59 -11.62 23.12
N THR A 878 21.54 -10.68 23.03
CA THR A 878 22.48 -10.62 21.90
C THR A 878 23.49 -11.77 21.92
N VAL A 879 24.08 -12.10 23.08
CA VAL A 879 25.01 -13.24 23.22
C VAL A 879 24.28 -14.57 22.96
N SER A 880 23.04 -14.72 23.44
CA SER A 880 22.23 -15.92 23.17
C SER A 880 21.93 -16.08 21.68
N ALA A 881 21.62 -15.00 20.97
CA ALA A 881 21.38 -15.02 19.53
C ALA A 881 22.65 -15.41 18.73
N ILE A 882 23.82 -14.90 19.14
CA ILE A 882 25.11 -15.20 18.50
C ILE A 882 25.56 -16.64 18.78
N LEU A 883 25.41 -17.14 20.01
CA LEU A 883 25.79 -18.52 20.34
C LEU A 883 24.77 -19.54 19.82
N GLY A 884 23.49 -19.17 19.70
CA GLY A 884 22.46 -19.99 19.10
C GLY A 884 22.63 -20.23 17.59
N SER A 885 23.40 -19.38 16.90
CA SER A 885 23.74 -19.54 15.49
C SER A 885 24.97 -20.42 15.23
N LEU A 886 25.61 -20.97 16.27
CA LEU A 886 26.66 -21.98 16.11
C LEU A 886 26.15 -23.19 15.31
N GLU A 887 27.05 -23.78 14.52
CA GLU A 887 26.77 -24.91 13.62
C GLU A 887 26.32 -26.15 14.42
N VAL A 888 27.00 -26.44 15.54
CA VAL A 888 26.61 -27.49 16.47
C VAL A 888 25.63 -26.93 17.51
N LYS A 889 24.38 -27.41 17.47
CA LYS A 889 23.28 -27.01 18.37
C LYS A 889 23.41 -27.60 19.77
N ALA A 890 24.46 -27.19 20.49
CA ALA A 890 24.74 -27.62 21.87
C ALA A 890 24.58 -26.49 22.90
N PHE A 891 24.41 -25.24 22.48
CA PHE A 891 24.15 -24.09 23.37
C PHE A 891 22.78 -24.20 24.02
N GLN A 892 22.70 -23.93 25.32
CA GLN A 892 21.44 -23.95 26.09
C GLN A 892 21.01 -22.54 26.49
N HIS A 893 21.80 -21.86 27.31
CA HIS A 893 21.52 -20.51 27.79
C HIS A 893 22.78 -19.88 28.41
N ASN A 894 22.68 -18.59 28.70
CA ASN A 894 23.68 -17.88 29.50
C ASN A 894 23.25 -17.84 30.97
N THR A 895 24.23 -17.94 31.86
CA THR A 895 24.11 -17.79 33.30
C THR A 895 25.10 -16.71 33.80
N ASN A 896 24.80 -16.12 34.96
CA ASN A 896 25.71 -15.27 35.72
C ASN A 896 26.35 -14.10 34.91
N ILE A 897 25.51 -13.18 34.43
CA ILE A 897 25.91 -12.01 33.62
C ILE A 897 26.24 -10.86 34.56
N THR A 898 27.50 -10.45 34.58
CA THR A 898 27.99 -9.42 35.50
C THR A 898 28.72 -8.33 34.75
N GLN A 899 28.37 -7.08 35.05
CA GLN A 899 29.08 -5.91 34.54
C GLN A 899 30.38 -5.72 35.32
N ILE A 900 31.50 -5.61 34.61
CA ILE A 900 32.83 -5.38 35.18
C ILE A 900 33.10 -3.87 35.17
N SER A 901 32.98 -3.21 36.32
CA SER A 901 33.31 -1.80 36.48
C SER A 901 34.83 -1.58 36.47
N PRO A 902 35.35 -0.55 35.78
CA PRO A 902 36.78 -0.21 35.85
C PRO A 902 37.15 0.36 37.23
N ILE A 903 38.37 0.05 37.67
CA ILE A 903 38.92 0.46 38.99
C ILE A 903 39.17 1.98 39.09
N PHE A 904 39.02 2.73 37.99
CA PHE A 904 39.11 4.20 37.97
C PHE A 904 38.06 4.83 37.04
N PRO A 905 37.29 5.86 37.49
CA PRO A 905 36.35 6.55 36.63
C PRO A 905 37.08 7.59 35.76
N ARG A 906 37.16 7.37 34.44
CA ARG A 906 37.42 8.44 33.49
C ARG A 906 36.09 8.94 32.94
N ARG A 907 35.82 10.23 33.13
CA ARG A 907 34.69 10.95 32.53
C ARG A 907 34.98 11.20 31.05
N THR A 908 34.43 10.36 30.19
CA THR A 908 34.09 10.70 28.80
C THR A 908 32.81 9.96 28.45
N ASP A 909 31.75 10.70 28.14
CA ASP A 909 30.50 10.16 27.61
C ASP A 909 30.81 9.44 26.29
N GLY A 910 30.66 8.11 26.28
CA GLY A 910 30.84 7.28 25.09
C GLY A 910 31.59 5.96 25.28
N ASP A 911 32.10 5.64 26.47
CA ASP A 911 32.94 4.45 26.67
C ASP A 911 32.11 3.24 27.16
N GLY A 912 31.79 2.30 26.26
CA GLY A 912 30.90 1.18 26.53
C GLY A 912 31.40 0.18 27.59
N PHE A 913 30.48 -0.65 28.11
CA PHE A 913 30.69 -1.49 29.29
C PHE A 913 31.29 -2.86 28.97
N THR A 914 32.09 -3.41 29.89
CA THR A 914 32.57 -4.80 29.79
C THR A 914 31.71 -5.71 30.67
N PHE A 915 31.27 -6.84 30.12
CA PHE A 915 30.49 -7.86 30.80
C PHE A 915 31.24 -9.19 30.83
N ALA A 916 31.13 -9.91 31.93
CA ALA A 916 31.40 -11.35 32.00
C ALA A 916 30.08 -12.11 31.87
N VAL A 917 29.99 -12.98 30.88
CA VAL A 917 28.84 -13.85 30.61
C VAL A 917 29.30 -15.29 30.72
N VAL A 918 28.63 -16.12 31.53
CA VAL A 918 28.86 -17.56 31.51
C VAL A 918 27.87 -18.20 30.55
N SER A 919 28.34 -19.02 29.63
CA SER A 919 27.50 -19.70 28.64
C SER A 919 27.62 -21.21 28.82
N GLU A 920 26.48 -21.90 28.88
CA GLU A 920 26.40 -23.34 29.13
C GLU A 920 26.00 -24.13 27.89
N PHE A 921 26.67 -25.26 27.69
CA PHE A 921 26.51 -26.17 26.57
C PHE A 921 26.32 -27.61 27.08
N THR A 922 25.53 -28.42 26.36
CA THR A 922 25.23 -29.80 26.75
C THR A 922 26.12 -30.79 26.01
N TYR A 923 26.83 -31.65 26.76
CA TYR A 923 27.48 -32.83 26.19
C TYR A 923 26.45 -33.91 25.87
N ASP A 924 26.68 -34.66 24.80
CA ASP A 924 25.95 -35.89 24.48
C ASP A 924 26.92 -37.01 24.10
N SER A 925 26.38 -38.18 23.72
CA SER A 925 27.19 -39.36 23.41
C SER A 925 27.86 -39.32 22.03
N ARG A 926 27.62 -38.29 21.19
CA ARG A 926 28.13 -38.20 19.82
C ARG A 926 29.55 -37.64 19.79
N GLY A 927 30.41 -38.28 19.02
CA GLY A 927 31.84 -37.90 18.92
C GLY A 927 32.02 -36.50 18.34
N THR A 928 31.20 -36.14 17.36
CA THR A 928 31.21 -34.81 16.74
C THR A 928 30.89 -33.68 17.72
N VAL A 929 29.91 -33.88 18.61
CA VAL A 929 29.52 -32.87 19.62
C VAL A 929 30.61 -32.76 20.70
N ILE A 930 31.13 -33.89 21.17
CA ILE A 930 32.21 -33.91 22.17
C ILE A 930 33.48 -33.24 21.62
N GLN A 931 33.87 -33.56 20.38
CA GLN A 931 35.03 -32.97 19.72
C GLN A 931 34.85 -31.46 19.55
N PHE A 932 33.69 -31.02 19.04
CA PHE A 932 33.41 -29.61 18.86
C PHE A 932 33.49 -28.84 20.20
N LEU A 933 32.82 -29.35 21.25
CA LEU A 933 32.78 -28.69 22.56
C LEU A 933 34.15 -28.65 23.28
N ASN A 934 35.00 -29.64 23.02
CA ASN A 934 36.31 -29.74 23.66
C ASN A 934 37.41 -28.99 22.88
N GLU A 935 37.46 -29.14 21.57
CA GLU A 935 38.60 -28.69 20.77
C GLU A 935 38.33 -27.43 19.95
N GLU A 936 37.09 -27.24 19.47
CA GLU A 936 36.77 -26.22 18.46
C GLU A 936 35.98 -25.03 19.03
N LEU A 937 35.29 -25.22 20.16
CA LEU A 937 34.34 -24.26 20.74
C LEU A 937 34.92 -22.84 20.96
N PRO A 938 36.11 -22.63 21.56
CA PRO A 938 36.64 -21.28 21.74
C PRO A 938 36.96 -20.55 20.41
N GLY A 939 37.41 -21.31 19.41
CA GLY A 939 37.67 -20.79 18.06
C GLY A 939 36.38 -20.46 17.32
N ALA A 940 35.37 -21.33 17.42
CA ALA A 940 34.06 -21.10 16.83
C ALA A 940 33.37 -19.85 17.41
N ILE A 941 33.50 -19.63 18.72
CA ILE A 941 32.94 -18.45 19.39
C ILE A 941 33.62 -17.17 18.96
N THR A 942 34.96 -17.12 18.98
CA THR A 942 35.67 -15.93 18.50
C THR A 942 35.41 -15.67 17.01
N GLY A 943 35.30 -16.73 16.20
CA GLY A 943 34.93 -16.64 14.79
C GLY A 943 33.55 -16.04 14.57
N ILE A 944 32.51 -16.50 15.28
CA ILE A 944 31.14 -16.06 15.07
C ILE A 944 30.91 -14.64 15.61
N PHE A 945 31.48 -14.29 16.76
CA PHE A 945 31.43 -12.91 17.30
C PHE A 945 32.11 -11.91 16.37
N ASN A 946 33.26 -12.28 15.77
CA ASN A 946 34.01 -11.39 14.88
C ASN A 946 33.45 -11.36 13.45
N ARG A 947 32.70 -12.38 13.01
CA ARG A 947 31.98 -12.35 11.72
C ARG A 947 30.82 -11.35 11.76
N HIS A 948 30.21 -11.16 12.93
CA HIS A 948 29.18 -10.15 13.17
C HIS A 948 29.74 -8.74 13.45
N TRP A 949 31.06 -8.54 13.37
CA TRP A 949 31.72 -7.23 13.47
C TRP A 949 31.78 -6.56 12.10
N GLY A 950 30.83 -5.68 11.80
CA GLY A 950 30.87 -4.79 10.62
C GLY A 950 29.71 -4.89 9.61
N GLN A 951 28.63 -5.63 9.90
CA GLN A 951 27.40 -5.60 9.10
C GLN A 951 26.31 -4.78 9.81
N PRO A 952 25.92 -3.60 9.30
CA PRO A 952 24.78 -2.86 9.81
C PRO A 952 23.51 -3.34 9.09
N GLU A 953 22.89 -4.41 9.61
CA GLU A 953 21.49 -4.72 9.30
C GLU A 953 20.59 -4.03 10.34
N THR A 954 19.64 -3.26 9.85
CA THR A 954 18.77 -2.36 10.61
C THR A 954 17.86 -3.13 11.58
N GLY A 955 18.17 -3.07 12.87
CA GLY A 955 17.28 -3.55 13.95
C GLY A 955 18.00 -4.10 15.19
N THR A 956 18.56 -3.20 16.01
CA THR A 956 18.82 -3.40 17.46
C THR A 956 19.65 -4.62 17.91
N ARG A 957 20.73 -5.01 17.21
CA ARG A 957 21.76 -5.88 17.84
C ARG A 957 22.89 -5.05 18.45
N LEU A 958 23.23 -5.34 19.71
CA LEU A 958 24.35 -4.70 20.39
C LEU A 958 25.67 -5.08 19.74
N LEU A 959 26.48 -4.08 19.37
CA LEU A 959 27.79 -4.29 18.79
C LEU A 959 28.82 -4.50 19.91
N PHE A 960 29.52 -5.63 19.87
CA PHE A 960 30.60 -5.98 20.80
C PHE A 960 31.95 -5.76 20.17
N GLN A 961 32.90 -5.13 20.87
CA GLN A 961 34.30 -5.06 20.45
C GLN A 961 34.81 -6.43 20.04
N ARG A 962 35.65 -6.45 19.00
CA ARG A 962 36.31 -7.66 18.48
C ARG A 962 36.76 -8.57 19.63
N LEU A 963 36.25 -9.80 19.63
CA LEU A 963 36.48 -10.78 20.68
C LEU A 963 37.76 -11.58 20.38
N HIS A 964 38.73 -11.53 21.29
CA HIS A 964 39.97 -12.29 21.18
C HIS A 964 39.88 -13.60 21.95
N ARG A 965 40.75 -14.57 21.62
CA ARG A 965 40.78 -15.88 22.29
C ARG A 965 40.98 -15.76 23.81
N ASP A 966 41.78 -14.78 24.24
CA ASP A 966 42.04 -14.51 25.66
C ASP A 966 40.80 -13.99 26.42
N ASN A 967 39.71 -13.65 25.71
CA ASN A 967 38.44 -13.27 26.30
C ASN A 967 37.49 -14.46 26.52
N VAL A 968 37.86 -15.66 26.09
CA VAL A 968 37.09 -16.90 26.28
C VAL A 968 37.85 -17.79 27.26
N THR A 969 37.26 -18.05 28.42
CA THR A 969 37.88 -18.87 29.48
C THR A 969 37.03 -20.10 29.75
N ASP A 970 37.66 -21.28 29.78
CA ASP A 970 36.99 -22.52 30.15
C ASP A 970 36.72 -22.56 31.67
N LEU A 971 35.46 -22.78 32.05
CA LEU A 971 35.09 -22.96 33.46
C LEU A 971 34.90 -24.44 33.80
N VAL A 972 34.14 -25.15 32.97
CA VAL A 972 33.92 -26.60 33.11
C VAL A 972 34.13 -27.20 31.73
N LYS A 973 35.14 -28.07 31.59
CA LYS A 973 35.46 -28.81 30.36
C LYS A 973 35.83 -30.23 30.77
N LEU A 974 35.04 -31.21 30.32
CA LEU A 974 35.27 -32.61 30.65
C LEU A 974 36.06 -33.28 29.54
N THR A 975 37.11 -34.01 29.91
CA THR A 975 37.84 -34.89 29.00
C THR A 975 36.99 -36.10 28.61
N VAL A 976 37.36 -36.78 27.52
CA VAL A 976 36.69 -38.03 27.12
C VAL A 976 36.78 -39.10 28.22
N ALA A 977 37.86 -39.12 29.00
CA ALA A 977 38.01 -40.05 30.13
C ALA A 977 36.99 -39.75 31.25
N GLU A 978 36.77 -38.48 31.57
CA GLU A 978 35.80 -38.06 32.60
C GLU A 978 34.35 -38.23 32.14
N LEU A 979 34.06 -37.90 30.87
CA LEU A 979 32.73 -38.09 30.27
C LEU A 979 32.29 -39.56 30.30
N ARG A 980 33.24 -40.49 30.20
CA ARG A 980 33.00 -41.94 30.24
C ARG A 980 32.20 -42.38 31.47
N HIS A 981 32.36 -41.71 32.61
CA HIS A 981 31.66 -42.04 33.85
C HIS A 981 30.17 -41.66 33.85
N TYR A 982 29.74 -40.81 32.91
CA TYR A 982 28.38 -40.31 32.82
C TYR A 982 27.53 -41.01 31.76
N PHE A 983 28.09 -41.97 31.02
CA PHE A 983 27.39 -42.71 29.97
C PHE A 983 27.33 -44.21 30.30
N PRO A 984 26.42 -44.65 31.18
CA PRO A 984 26.33 -46.06 31.57
C PRO A 984 25.86 -46.93 30.39
N CYS A 985 26.37 -48.17 30.34
CA CYS A 985 25.96 -49.19 29.36
C CYS A 985 24.94 -50.18 29.95
N ASP A 986 24.05 -49.71 30.82
CA ASP A 986 23.04 -50.55 31.45
C ASP A 986 21.80 -50.64 30.55
N LEU A 987 21.69 -51.73 29.80
CA LEU A 987 20.58 -51.96 28.87
C LEU A 987 19.57 -52.93 29.50
N TYR A 988 18.42 -52.45 29.97
CA TYR A 988 17.27 -53.29 30.37
C TYR A 988 17.62 -54.54 31.20
N GLY A 989 18.62 -54.45 32.09
CA GLY A 989 19.06 -55.56 32.93
C GLY A 989 20.11 -56.53 32.33
N TYR A 990 20.57 -56.31 31.09
CA TYR A 990 21.62 -57.10 30.43
C TYR A 990 23.01 -56.63 30.87
N LYS A 991 23.69 -57.48 31.64
CA LYS A 991 25.01 -57.17 32.22
C LYS A 991 26.16 -57.48 31.26
N GLY A 992 27.17 -56.61 31.24
CA GLY A 992 28.46 -56.90 30.60
C GLY A 992 28.78 -56.11 29.33
N TYR A 993 27.87 -55.22 28.88
CA TYR A 993 28.20 -54.27 27.81
C TYR A 993 29.37 -53.37 28.21
N GLN A 994 30.29 -53.15 27.27
CA GLN A 994 31.47 -52.31 27.50
C GLN A 994 31.38 -51.04 26.68
N LEU A 995 31.49 -49.90 27.36
CA LEU A 995 31.53 -48.60 26.74
C LEU A 995 32.83 -48.41 25.95
N HIS A 996 32.74 -47.96 24.70
CA HIS A 996 33.88 -47.59 23.86
C HIS A 996 33.68 -46.19 23.30
N TYR A 997 34.76 -45.44 23.18
CA TYR A 997 34.76 -44.17 22.47
C TYR A 997 35.41 -44.38 21.10
N VAL A 998 34.67 -44.07 20.04
CA VAL A 998 35.11 -44.26 18.65
C VAL A 998 35.08 -42.90 17.95
N GLY A 999 36.22 -42.20 17.91
CA GLY A 999 36.45 -40.97 17.13
C GLY A 999 35.22 -40.08 16.93
N THR A 1000 34.80 -39.90 15.67
CA THR A 1000 33.65 -39.08 15.25
C THR A 1000 32.28 -39.70 15.55
N ILE A 1001 32.22 -41.00 15.86
CA ILE A 1001 30.98 -41.72 16.19
C ILE A 1001 30.56 -41.45 17.64
N GLY A 1002 31.53 -41.40 18.56
CA GLY A 1002 31.35 -41.11 19.98
C GLY A 1002 31.31 -42.32 20.89
N PHE A 1003 30.58 -42.20 22.00
CA PHE A 1003 30.38 -43.27 22.96
C PHE A 1003 29.38 -44.31 22.42
N VAL A 1004 29.82 -45.57 22.39
CA VAL A 1004 29.04 -46.72 21.93
C VAL A 1004 29.22 -47.86 22.93
N CYS A 1005 28.11 -48.45 23.36
CA CYS A 1005 28.10 -49.65 24.18
C CYS A 1005 28.18 -50.87 23.26
N ILE A 1006 29.28 -51.63 23.39
CA ILE A 1006 29.57 -52.78 22.54
C ILE A 1006 29.32 -54.06 23.33
N SER A 1007 28.61 -55.00 22.70
CA SER A 1007 28.35 -56.32 23.27
C SER A 1007 29.63 -57.17 23.36
N PRO A 1008 29.89 -57.90 24.47
CA PRO A 1008 30.97 -58.88 24.58
C PRO A 1008 30.97 -59.91 23.45
N CYS A 1009 29.79 -60.29 22.93
CA CYS A 1009 29.68 -61.25 21.83
C CYS A 1009 30.37 -60.77 20.55
N LYS A 1010 30.32 -59.47 20.25
CA LYS A 1010 31.04 -58.87 19.10
C LYS A 1010 32.54 -58.73 19.32
N LYS A 1011 33.01 -58.90 20.56
CA LYS A 1011 34.43 -58.84 20.93
C LYS A 1011 35.09 -60.21 21.05
N GLY A 1012 34.49 -61.26 20.48
CA GLY A 1012 35.04 -62.61 20.55
C GLY A 1012 34.95 -63.22 21.95
N TYR A 1013 33.82 -63.02 22.65
CA TYR A 1013 33.61 -63.66 23.95
C TYR A 1013 33.71 -65.19 23.86
N CYS A 1014 33.20 -65.80 22.78
CA CYS A 1014 33.35 -67.22 22.47
C CYS A 1014 34.56 -67.46 21.57
N GLN A 1015 35.39 -68.44 21.93
CA GLN A 1015 36.58 -68.85 21.18
C GLN A 1015 36.23 -69.91 20.13
N HIS A 1016 37.15 -70.15 19.20
CA HIS A 1016 37.07 -71.23 18.20
C HIS A 1016 35.75 -71.29 17.40
N GLY A 1017 35.16 -70.13 17.09
CA GLY A 1017 33.93 -70.04 16.29
C GLY A 1017 32.63 -70.39 17.03
N GLY A 1018 32.64 -70.49 18.36
CA GLY A 1018 31.44 -70.69 19.16
C GLY A 1018 30.41 -69.56 18.97
N GLN A 1019 29.12 -69.93 18.93
CA GLN A 1019 28.04 -68.98 18.72
C GLN A 1019 27.68 -68.27 20.04
N CYS A 1020 27.85 -66.95 20.08
CA CYS A 1020 27.62 -66.16 21.29
C CYS A 1020 26.18 -65.62 21.35
N GLN A 1021 25.50 -65.80 22.49
CA GLN A 1021 24.21 -65.19 22.80
C GLN A 1021 24.34 -64.32 24.06
N HIS A 1022 23.92 -63.05 23.99
CA HIS A 1022 23.97 -62.16 25.14
C HIS A 1022 22.60 -62.12 25.84
N LEU A 1023 22.50 -62.86 26.95
CA LEU A 1023 21.29 -62.99 27.77
C LEU A 1023 21.35 -62.00 28.96
N PRO A 1024 20.23 -61.75 29.68
CA PRO A 1024 20.21 -60.81 30.81
C PRO A 1024 21.28 -61.09 31.88
N GLU A 1025 21.56 -62.38 32.12
CA GLU A 1025 22.54 -62.86 33.10
C GLU A 1025 24.00 -62.71 32.64
N GLY A 1026 24.24 -62.46 31.34
CA GLY A 1026 25.56 -62.30 30.73
C GLY A 1026 25.69 -63.02 29.37
N PRO A 1027 26.84 -62.87 28.68
CA PRO A 1027 27.10 -63.59 27.43
C PRO A 1027 27.31 -65.09 27.68
N THR A 1028 26.67 -65.92 26.86
CA THR A 1028 26.76 -67.39 26.88
C THR A 1028 27.23 -67.92 25.52
N CYS A 1029 28.00 -68.99 25.53
CA CYS A 1029 28.57 -69.58 24.33
C CYS A 1029 27.95 -70.94 24.03
N SER A 1030 27.50 -71.12 22.79
CA SER A 1030 27.17 -72.44 22.25
C SER A 1030 28.34 -72.95 21.42
N CYS A 1031 28.99 -73.99 21.92
CA CYS A 1031 30.14 -74.59 21.26
C CYS A 1031 29.66 -75.64 20.26
N LEU A 1032 29.58 -75.25 19.00
CA LEU A 1032 29.19 -76.15 17.93
C LEU A 1032 30.43 -76.91 17.42
N PRO A 1033 30.37 -78.24 17.29
CA PRO A 1033 31.45 -79.00 16.69
C PRO A 1033 31.64 -78.59 15.24
N PHE A 1034 32.90 -78.44 14.82
CA PHE A 1034 33.25 -78.13 13.44
C PHE A 1034 34.36 -79.06 12.96
N SER A 1035 34.16 -79.68 11.81
CA SER A 1035 35.08 -80.69 11.26
C SER A 1035 35.32 -81.85 12.27
N MET A 1036 36.57 -82.22 12.51
CA MET A 1036 36.97 -83.24 13.48
C MET A 1036 37.07 -82.74 14.92
N PHE A 1037 36.88 -81.43 15.18
CA PHE A 1037 37.03 -80.84 16.50
C PHE A 1037 35.68 -80.46 17.13
N SER A 1038 35.54 -80.80 18.41
CA SER A 1038 34.42 -80.42 19.28
C SER A 1038 34.98 -79.48 20.35
N PRO A 1039 34.79 -78.16 20.20
CA PRO A 1039 35.17 -77.23 21.25
C PRO A 1039 34.27 -77.40 22.48
N VAL A 1040 34.85 -77.37 23.68
CA VAL A 1040 34.20 -77.54 24.99
C VAL A 1040 34.75 -76.51 25.98
N GLY A 1041 34.02 -76.27 27.07
CA GLY A 1041 34.30 -75.18 28.03
C GLY A 1041 33.28 -74.05 27.94
N ALA A 1042 33.22 -73.20 28.96
CA ALA A 1042 32.18 -72.17 29.10
C ALA A 1042 32.28 -71.07 28.02
N ARG A 1043 33.45 -70.91 27.40
CA ARG A 1043 33.74 -69.98 26.31
C ARG A 1043 34.24 -70.71 25.05
N CYS A 1044 34.05 -72.02 24.95
CA CYS A 1044 34.54 -72.86 23.85
C CYS A 1044 36.07 -72.86 23.72
N GLU A 1045 36.77 -72.72 24.84
CA GLU A 1045 38.21 -72.52 24.91
C GLU A 1045 39.06 -73.80 24.77
N GLN A 1046 38.48 -74.99 24.98
CA GLN A 1046 39.18 -76.28 24.86
C GLN A 1046 38.74 -77.00 23.58
N LEU A 1047 39.67 -77.57 22.80
CA LEU A 1047 39.37 -78.34 21.59
C LEU A 1047 39.56 -79.84 21.86
N THR A 1048 38.52 -80.65 21.60
CA THR A 1048 38.59 -82.12 21.67
C THR A 1048 38.33 -82.73 20.30
N ILE A 1049 38.85 -83.93 19.99
CA ILE A 1049 38.60 -84.61 18.72
C ILE A 1049 37.29 -85.40 18.84
N SER A 1050 36.41 -85.32 17.84
CA SER A 1050 35.14 -86.05 17.85
C SER A 1050 35.37 -87.57 17.80
N PHE A 1051 34.59 -88.33 18.57
CA PHE A 1051 34.71 -89.79 18.66
C PHE A 1051 34.57 -90.48 17.29
N THR A 1052 33.76 -89.92 16.40
CA THR A 1052 33.58 -90.37 15.01
C THR A 1052 34.80 -90.11 14.13
N ALA A 1053 35.48 -88.97 14.29
CA ALA A 1053 36.74 -88.69 13.59
C ALA A 1053 37.89 -89.59 14.09
N PHE A 1054 37.95 -89.86 15.39
CA PHE A 1054 38.90 -90.80 15.97
C PHE A 1054 38.72 -92.22 15.41
N LEU A 1055 37.49 -92.73 15.37
CA LEU A 1055 37.17 -94.05 14.78
C LEU A 1055 37.49 -94.12 13.28
N SER A 1056 37.25 -93.04 12.54
CA SER A 1056 37.52 -92.97 11.09
C SER A 1056 39.02 -93.04 10.80
N ILE A 1057 39.84 -92.32 11.57
CA ILE A 1057 41.31 -92.36 11.45
C ILE A 1057 41.84 -93.74 11.85
N LEU A 1058 41.30 -94.34 12.92
CA LEU A 1058 41.69 -95.67 13.39
C LEU A 1058 41.38 -96.77 12.35
N LEU A 1059 40.20 -96.71 11.72
CA LEU A 1059 39.78 -97.66 10.67
C LEU A 1059 40.62 -97.54 9.40
N VAL A 1060 41.00 -96.32 8.99
CA VAL A 1060 41.87 -96.10 7.82
C VAL A 1060 43.28 -96.64 8.09
N ILE A 1061 43.81 -96.43 9.29
CA ILE A 1061 45.12 -96.99 9.69
C ILE A 1061 45.08 -98.53 9.74
N LEU A 1062 44.02 -99.12 10.29
CA LEU A 1062 43.81 -100.57 10.30
C LEU A 1062 43.69 -101.14 8.87
N ALA A 1063 42.96 -100.47 7.98
CA ALA A 1063 42.83 -100.88 6.59
C ALA A 1063 44.18 -100.81 5.83
N LEU A 1064 44.98 -99.76 6.05
CA LEU A 1064 46.33 -99.63 5.49
C LEU A 1064 47.30 -100.69 6.03
N LEU A 1065 47.19 -101.05 7.32
CA LEU A 1065 47.94 -102.14 7.94
C LEU A 1065 47.54 -103.51 7.38
N CYS A 1066 46.25 -103.75 7.15
CA CYS A 1066 45.78 -104.97 6.47
C CYS A 1066 46.25 -105.03 5.01
N LEU A 1067 46.25 -103.89 4.29
CA LEU A 1067 46.73 -103.82 2.91
C LEU A 1067 48.24 -104.07 2.83
N SER A 1068 49.01 -103.50 3.75
CA SER A 1068 50.46 -103.73 3.82
C SER A 1068 50.80 -105.17 4.24
N LEU A 1069 50.05 -105.77 5.17
CA LEU A 1069 50.17 -107.20 5.47
C LEU A 1069 49.80 -108.08 4.26
N ALA A 1070 48.75 -107.74 3.51
CA ALA A 1070 48.38 -108.47 2.30
C ALA A 1070 49.46 -108.36 1.21
N ILE A 1071 50.06 -107.17 1.03
CA ILE A 1071 51.18 -106.95 0.11
C ILE A 1071 52.41 -107.74 0.54
N VAL A 1072 52.73 -107.78 1.85
CA VAL A 1072 53.84 -108.59 2.39
C VAL A 1072 53.58 -110.09 2.21
N CYS A 1073 52.34 -110.56 2.45
CA CYS A 1073 51.96 -111.95 2.24
C CYS A 1073 51.95 -112.36 0.76
N LEU A 1074 51.57 -111.47 -0.15
CA LEU A 1074 51.68 -111.66 -1.60
C LEU A 1074 53.16 -111.68 -2.04
N ALA A 1075 53.98 -110.78 -1.52
CA ALA A 1075 55.42 -110.76 -1.80
C ALA A 1075 56.16 -112.01 -1.28
N SER A 1076 55.70 -112.62 -0.17
CA SER A 1076 56.26 -113.88 0.36
C SER A 1076 55.67 -115.14 -0.28
N HIS A 1077 54.69 -115.03 -1.18
CA HIS A 1077 54.15 -116.17 -1.96
C HIS A 1077 54.76 -116.23 -3.38
N PHE A 1078 55.36 -115.13 -3.84
CA PHE A 1078 56.08 -115.01 -5.12
C PHE A 1078 57.62 -115.04 -4.98
N CYS A 1079 58.13 -115.17 -3.76
CA CYS A 1079 59.51 -115.52 -3.38
C CYS A 1079 59.47 -116.87 -2.64
#